data_AF-A0A6I5NWX9-F1
#
_entry.id   AF-A0A6I5NWX9-F1
#
_cell.length_a   1.000
_cell.length_b   1.000
_cell.length_c   1.000
_cell.angle_alpha   90.00
_cell.angle_beta   90.00
_cell.angle_gamma   90.00
#
_symmetry.space_group_name_H-M   'P 1'
#
loop_
_entity.id
_entity.type
_entity.pdbx_description
1 polymer ?
#
loop_
_entity_poly.entity_id
_entity_poly.type
_entity_poly.pdbx_seq_one_letter_code
_entity_poly.pdbx_strand_id
1 'polypeptide(L)'
;MKILIKLTALTIDTITWFYPFGLAMAASVLATLLIDQFFSTSSIVWVVATLPLFYLLWLFLFISLGIIGATLIFIGFQKPASLNINLDFATLQDLRSFIAGAKITTMYRMQSFSTRLPILNYSLFSPIILRWLNVLVSRAYAPSVHIGKNSLVLTRFEDPDLTHVGRDVVIGAHCQLVCHALNTSQGYFKYSSAPIYVGDSVTIGGNSRIGMGVKIDRGAVVEVSSNVLPFTRIAPYEVWGGNPAQLLRRLDESPVSSSVTTAPPAIAAFPPQPSTAAAPSTVTAELNRIIAKALRMPVEQVTDDLNSGNCADWDSLAKMAIAAALFDQFELRLAPHEIATLNSRLEIQRLLDERRPTAPATASDAITSSAVASVNPPPPSELDTIIAKALRMPVEQITDDLNSANCADWDSLAKMAIAAALFDQFGVRLTPTEIAQLNSRPAIQTLLHQAIQPEERQLLEKAFMPPPAQTSPDLLHDPELLPLGDIAENTRLLAQHLSRISDPAAKQIHLSATFTVEPLSSALELWCQAFKVPVAVASVGFNQVEESLLSPSSPFRSNPQGLNIVLVRPEDLISDADSQGQIRGQQIIEAIRHYAKQHPGLVVANLPPATSVFFRVSSAQVLALRNWWQSQLVTVSGIRLLDFAGVVENLGLQQSRDTAMEVVTRAPYAQTVYQHLGVAIARLVRQTYMPAKKVIALDCDNTLWGGVIGEDGLNGIALGDDHPGRSFKLFQQALLDIKARGVLLVLVSKNEADDVWQVFDQHPDMLLKRSDIAAHRINWQPKSNNLRSLAQELNLGIDAFVFADDSPNERLEVSTNAPAVTVMPMPSDPTQYVEILGKLWCFEAGSVTAEDAKRTAYMQQEQQRQQLQSDEISLDRYLEALQLKINIRPASDAELPRVAQLTQKTNQFNLSLIRRSLTEIQTLPQDHSIWVLDVTDRFGDYGLVGIAIVKPDSNQLLLDTFLMSCRALGRGVETAFIARLFDEARQKHLTHVSAPFVSGPRNAQVKTFLLDMGFQADSSDQLVAPVDASPAFPSHIAAHASA
;
A
#
# COMPACT_ATOMS: atom_id res chain seq x y z
N MET A 1 23.60 29.15 52.53
CA MET A 1 22.58 28.09 52.73
C MET A 1 22.13 27.45 51.41
N LYS A 2 21.52 28.17 50.46
CA LYS A 2 21.08 27.60 49.16
C LYS A 2 22.20 26.90 48.37
N ILE A 3 23.41 27.47 48.32
CA ILE A 3 24.58 26.83 47.70
C ILE A 3 24.96 25.50 48.37
N LEU A 4 24.91 25.46 49.70
CA LEU A 4 25.20 24.23 50.47
C LEU A 4 24.16 23.14 50.16
N ILE A 5 22.88 23.49 50.10
CA ILE A 5 21.79 22.57 49.73
C ILE A 5 22.02 21.99 48.33
N LYS A 6 22.36 22.83 47.35
CA LYS A 6 22.66 22.39 45.98
C LYS A 6 23.90 21.49 45.91
N LEU A 7 24.97 21.81 46.63
CA LEU A 7 26.17 20.97 46.71
C LEU A 7 25.89 19.62 47.36
N THR A 8 25.07 19.58 48.41
CA THR A 8 24.63 18.33 49.04
C THR A 8 23.78 17.49 48.08
N ALA A 9 22.82 18.10 47.37
CA ALA A 9 22.03 17.41 46.35
C ALA A 9 22.92 16.84 45.23
N LEU A 10 23.87 17.63 44.72
CA LEU A 10 24.83 17.17 43.71
C LEU A 10 25.69 16.00 44.22
N THR A 11 26.15 16.06 45.47
CA THR A 11 26.94 14.99 46.10
C THR A 11 26.12 13.70 46.21
N ILE A 12 24.86 13.81 46.65
CA ILE A 12 23.94 12.67 46.73
C ILE A 12 23.71 12.07 45.34
N ASP A 13 23.43 12.90 44.33
CA ASP A 13 23.23 12.42 42.95
C ASP A 13 24.48 11.72 42.37
N THR A 14 25.66 12.25 42.70
CA THR A 14 26.93 11.66 42.31
C THR A 14 27.11 10.29 42.96
N ILE A 15 26.84 10.17 44.27
CA ILE A 15 26.91 8.89 45.01
C ILE A 15 25.97 7.86 44.41
N THR A 16 24.74 8.23 44.09
CA THR A 16 23.76 7.30 43.50
C THR A 16 24.14 6.87 42.08
N TRP A 17 24.92 7.67 41.33
CA TRP A 17 25.47 7.31 40.01
C TRP A 17 26.59 6.27 40.12
N PHE A 18 27.49 6.44 41.08
CA PHE A 18 28.62 5.54 41.28
C PHE A 18 28.30 4.28 42.09
N TYR A 19 27.14 4.21 42.75
CA TYR A 19 26.72 3.06 43.54
C TYR A 19 26.85 1.69 42.82
N PRO A 20 26.26 1.47 41.62
CA PRO A 20 26.40 0.18 40.92
C PRO A 20 27.85 -0.11 40.51
N PHE A 21 28.62 0.93 40.14
CA PHE A 21 30.03 0.79 39.78
C PHE A 21 30.89 0.40 40.99
N GLY A 22 30.63 0.98 42.16
CA GLY A 22 31.29 0.62 43.41
C GLY A 22 31.05 -0.84 43.81
N LEU A 23 29.82 -1.34 43.64
CA LEU A 23 29.51 -2.76 43.87
C LEU A 23 30.21 -3.68 42.87
N ALA A 24 30.24 -3.29 41.59
CA ALA A 24 30.96 -4.03 40.55
C ALA A 24 32.46 -4.13 40.85
N MET A 25 33.07 -3.00 41.24
CA MET A 25 34.48 -2.93 41.68
C MET A 25 34.73 -3.81 42.92
N ALA A 26 33.88 -3.73 43.94
CA ALA A 26 34.01 -4.54 45.14
C ALA A 26 33.91 -6.05 44.82
N ALA A 27 32.96 -6.43 43.96
CA ALA A 27 32.84 -7.79 43.47
C ALA A 27 34.08 -8.24 42.69
N SER A 28 34.69 -7.35 41.89
CA SER A 28 35.94 -7.64 41.17
C SER A 28 37.09 -7.88 42.15
N VAL A 29 37.27 -7.03 43.16
CA VAL A 29 38.31 -7.20 44.18
C VAL A 29 38.12 -8.50 44.96
N LEU A 30 36.90 -8.82 45.39
CA LEU A 30 36.57 -10.06 46.09
C LEU A 30 36.78 -11.30 45.22
N ALA A 31 36.36 -11.27 43.95
CA ALA A 31 36.59 -12.36 43.01
C ALA A 31 38.10 -12.61 42.81
N THR A 32 38.89 -11.54 42.65
CA THR A 32 40.35 -11.63 42.51
C THR A 32 41.01 -12.20 43.76
N LEU A 33 40.64 -11.73 44.96
CA LEU A 33 41.20 -12.23 46.22
C LEU A 33 40.88 -13.71 46.48
N LEU A 34 39.64 -14.13 46.19
CA LEU A 34 39.25 -15.54 46.32
C LEU A 34 40.06 -16.42 45.38
N ILE A 35 40.27 -15.98 44.13
CA ILE A 35 40.99 -16.75 43.13
C ILE A 35 42.48 -16.85 43.44
N ASP A 36 43.11 -15.76 43.89
CA ASP A 36 44.51 -15.76 44.33
C ASP A 36 44.76 -16.77 45.47
N GLN A 37 43.77 -16.95 46.35
CA GLN A 37 43.83 -17.91 47.45
C GLN A 37 43.70 -19.38 46.97
N PHE A 38 42.96 -19.65 45.90
CA PHE A 38 42.74 -21.01 45.38
C PHE A 38 43.74 -21.44 44.29
N PHE A 39 44.38 -20.50 43.60
CA PHE A 39 45.28 -20.77 42.47
C PHE A 39 46.65 -20.12 42.70
N SER A 40 47.36 -20.53 43.75
CA SER A 40 48.65 -19.94 44.14
C SER A 40 49.81 -20.23 43.15
N THR A 41 49.64 -21.15 42.20
CA THR A 41 50.62 -21.44 41.15
C THR A 41 49.92 -21.96 39.88
N SER A 42 49.71 -21.16 38.83
CA SER A 42 49.27 -21.71 37.53
C SER A 42 49.51 -20.79 36.33
N SER A 43 49.87 -21.43 35.20
CA SER A 43 50.20 -20.82 33.91
C SER A 43 49.04 -20.04 33.29
N ILE A 44 49.37 -19.11 32.38
CA ILE A 44 48.42 -18.23 31.67
C ILE A 44 47.27 -19.00 30.97
N VAL A 45 47.47 -20.29 30.66
CA VAL A 45 46.48 -21.18 30.07
C VAL A 45 45.31 -21.45 31.02
N TRP A 46 45.58 -21.64 32.32
CA TRP A 46 44.54 -21.83 33.33
C TRP A 46 43.76 -20.55 33.61
N VAL A 47 44.43 -19.39 33.54
CA VAL A 47 43.77 -18.08 33.68
C VAL A 47 42.76 -17.87 32.56
N VAL A 48 43.13 -18.15 31.30
CA VAL A 48 42.22 -18.00 30.15
C VAL A 48 41.08 -19.03 30.19
N ALA A 49 41.36 -20.29 30.54
CA ALA A 49 40.34 -21.33 30.64
C ALA A 49 39.32 -21.09 31.76
N THR A 50 39.69 -20.35 32.81
CA THR A 50 38.83 -20.03 33.95
C THR A 50 38.12 -18.68 33.83
N LEU A 51 38.34 -17.88 32.77
CA LEU A 51 37.66 -16.58 32.57
C LEU A 51 36.12 -16.65 32.61
N PRO A 52 35.44 -17.68 32.06
CA PRO A 52 33.99 -17.82 32.22
C PRO A 52 33.59 -18.06 33.68
N LEU A 53 34.36 -18.86 34.42
CA LEU A 53 34.15 -19.11 35.85
C LEU A 53 34.43 -17.84 36.68
N PHE A 54 35.43 -17.04 36.28
CA PHE A 54 35.73 -15.73 36.85
C PHE A 54 34.53 -14.80 36.72
N TYR A 55 33.96 -14.72 35.51
CA TYR A 55 32.77 -13.90 35.26
C TYR A 55 31.56 -14.39 36.05
N LEU A 56 31.34 -15.70 36.16
CA LEU A 56 30.23 -16.27 36.92
C LEU A 56 30.38 -16.04 38.44
N LEU A 57 31.59 -16.20 38.99
CA LEU A 57 31.89 -15.90 40.39
C LEU A 57 31.72 -14.41 40.68
N TRP A 58 32.26 -13.55 39.81
CA TRP A 58 32.08 -12.11 39.90
C TRP A 58 30.60 -11.72 39.85
N LEU A 59 29.84 -12.29 38.92
CA LEU A 59 28.40 -12.03 38.77
C LEU A 59 27.62 -12.47 40.01
N PHE A 60 27.95 -13.62 40.59
CA PHE A 60 27.36 -14.11 41.84
C PHE A 60 27.67 -13.16 43.01
N LEU A 61 28.92 -12.71 43.14
CA LEU A 61 29.32 -11.76 44.18
C LEU A 61 28.66 -10.40 43.98
N PHE A 62 28.57 -9.91 42.75
CA PHE A 62 27.88 -8.66 42.41
C PHE A 62 26.40 -8.71 42.77
N ILE A 63 25.69 -9.79 42.41
CA ILE A 63 24.28 -10.00 42.77
C ILE A 63 24.13 -10.09 44.30
N SER A 64 25.02 -10.82 44.98
CA SER A 64 24.96 -11.01 46.44
C SER A 64 25.20 -9.70 47.20
N LEU A 65 26.25 -8.96 46.84
CA LEU A 65 26.55 -7.63 47.40
C LEU A 65 25.43 -6.63 47.06
N GLY A 66 24.86 -6.72 45.86
CA GLY A 66 23.70 -5.95 45.46
C GLY A 66 22.48 -6.23 46.34
N ILE A 67 22.14 -7.50 46.59
CA ILE A 67 21.04 -7.90 47.48
C ILE A 67 21.28 -7.38 48.91
N ILE A 68 22.49 -7.57 49.45
CA ILE A 68 22.84 -7.10 50.80
C ILE A 68 22.73 -5.56 50.87
N GLY A 69 23.34 -4.87 49.91
CA GLY A 69 23.32 -3.41 49.82
C GLY A 69 21.91 -2.84 49.65
N ALA A 70 21.12 -3.42 48.74
CA ALA A 70 19.72 -3.05 48.55
C ALA A 70 18.89 -3.32 49.82
N THR A 71 19.11 -4.45 50.49
CA THR A 71 18.43 -4.73 51.77
C THR A 71 18.81 -3.68 52.81
N LEU A 72 20.08 -3.35 53.00
CA LEU A 72 20.53 -2.36 53.98
C LEU A 72 20.03 -0.93 53.67
N ILE A 73 20.05 -0.53 52.39
CA ILE A 73 19.67 0.83 51.96
C ILE A 73 18.14 1.01 51.93
N PHE A 74 17.39 -0.04 51.58
CA PHE A 74 15.95 0.00 51.38
C PHE A 74 15.14 -0.66 52.51
N ILE A 75 15.76 -1.07 53.62
CA ILE A 75 15.04 -1.50 54.83
C ILE A 75 14.02 -0.43 55.23
N GLY A 76 12.76 -0.84 55.36
CA GLY A 76 11.64 0.04 55.75
C GLY A 76 11.27 1.11 54.71
N PHE A 77 11.89 1.10 53.52
CA PHE A 77 11.55 2.03 52.44
C PHE A 77 10.43 1.46 51.57
N GLN A 78 9.35 2.22 51.42
CA GLN A 78 8.30 1.97 50.45
C GLN A 78 8.25 3.13 49.47
N LYS A 79 8.11 2.84 48.17
CA LYS A 79 7.95 3.88 47.15
C LYS A 79 6.70 4.72 47.47
N PRO A 80 6.83 6.05 47.56
CA PRO A 80 5.69 6.91 47.89
C PRO A 80 4.71 6.97 46.72
N ALA A 81 3.40 6.96 47.02
CA ALA A 81 2.35 7.07 46.00
C ALA A 81 2.47 8.37 45.16
N SER A 82 3.01 9.43 45.74
CA SER A 82 3.47 10.61 45.01
C SER A 82 4.64 11.28 45.72
N LEU A 83 5.58 11.82 44.94
CA LEU A 83 6.71 12.59 45.40
C LEU A 83 6.94 13.79 44.48
N ASN A 84 6.93 15.00 45.04
CA ASN A 84 7.22 16.23 44.33
C ASN A 84 8.62 16.74 44.72
N ILE A 85 9.49 16.92 43.73
CA ILE A 85 10.84 17.44 43.89
C ILE A 85 10.91 18.79 43.19
N ASN A 86 11.14 19.86 43.94
CA ASN A 86 11.42 21.18 43.37
C ASN A 86 12.87 21.23 42.88
N LEU A 87 13.08 21.53 41.60
CA LEU A 87 14.39 21.55 40.96
C LEU A 87 15.21 22.81 41.29
N ASP A 88 14.61 23.82 41.91
CA ASP A 88 15.31 25.04 42.35
C ASP A 88 16.13 24.87 43.63
N PHE A 89 15.86 23.79 44.39
CA PHE A 89 16.53 23.46 45.66
C PHE A 89 16.61 24.67 46.60
N ALA A 90 15.51 25.39 46.74
CA ALA A 90 15.46 26.67 47.44
C ALA A 90 15.36 26.49 48.98
N THR A 91 14.84 25.36 49.43
CA THR A 91 14.53 25.07 50.85
C THR A 91 15.11 23.74 51.34
N LEU A 92 15.19 23.56 52.65
CA LEU A 92 15.55 22.26 53.26
C LEU A 92 14.50 21.17 53.00
N GLN A 93 13.25 21.56 52.74
CA GLN A 93 12.18 20.63 52.36
C GLN A 93 12.44 20.04 50.97
N ASP A 94 12.93 20.86 50.03
CA ASP A 94 13.32 20.39 48.70
C ASP A 94 14.45 19.36 48.76
N LEU A 95 15.43 19.58 49.65
CA LEU A 95 16.51 18.62 49.90
C LEU A 95 15.99 17.30 50.48
N ARG A 96 15.01 17.35 51.39
CA ARG A 96 14.38 16.14 51.96
C ARG A 96 13.62 15.35 50.90
N SER A 97 12.82 16.02 50.05
CA SER A 97 12.13 15.39 48.92
C SER A 97 13.11 14.79 47.92
N PHE A 98 14.23 15.47 47.67
CA PHE A 98 15.30 14.97 46.81
C PHE A 98 16.01 13.75 47.40
N ILE A 99 16.30 13.72 48.70
CA ILE A 99 16.85 12.54 49.39
C ILE A 99 15.90 11.34 49.27
N ALA A 100 14.59 11.57 49.39
CA ALA A 100 13.59 10.52 49.18
C ALA A 100 13.58 10.01 47.72
N GLY A 101 13.70 10.92 46.75
CA GLY A 101 13.84 10.59 45.33
C GLY A 101 15.15 9.88 44.97
N ALA A 102 16.24 10.22 45.67
CA ALA A 102 17.55 9.64 45.46
C ALA A 102 17.53 8.11 45.64
N LYS A 103 16.80 7.60 46.64
CA LYS A 103 16.60 6.16 46.85
C LYS A 103 15.94 5.49 45.64
N ILE A 104 14.90 6.10 45.06
CA ILE A 104 14.21 5.62 43.86
C ILE A 104 15.18 5.61 42.67
N THR A 105 15.94 6.69 42.47
CA THR A 105 16.91 6.77 41.37
C THR A 105 18.05 5.76 41.51
N THR A 106 18.49 5.43 42.73
CA THR A 106 19.48 4.36 42.97
C THR A 106 18.96 3.00 42.49
N MET A 107 17.68 2.69 42.74
CA MET A 107 17.06 1.45 42.25
C MET A 107 17.05 1.40 40.73
N TYR A 108 16.59 2.46 40.05
CA TYR A 108 16.56 2.51 38.58
C TYR A 108 17.96 2.49 37.95
N ARG A 109 18.97 3.11 38.58
CA ARG A 109 20.37 3.05 38.11
C ARG A 109 20.94 1.64 38.27
N MET A 110 20.67 0.97 39.38
CA MET A 110 21.08 -0.42 39.61
C MET A 110 20.41 -1.38 38.60
N GLN A 111 19.13 -1.16 38.31
CA GLN A 111 18.40 -1.87 37.26
C GLN A 111 19.04 -1.63 35.89
N SER A 112 19.25 -0.37 35.50
CA SER A 112 19.86 0.00 34.22
C SER A 112 21.24 -0.64 34.05
N PHE A 113 22.08 -0.62 35.09
CA PHE A 113 23.39 -1.26 35.08
C PHE A 113 23.27 -2.79 34.90
N SER A 114 22.41 -3.43 35.68
CA SER A 114 22.21 -4.89 35.65
C SER A 114 21.68 -5.38 34.31
N THR A 115 20.84 -4.59 33.63
CA THR A 115 20.27 -4.94 32.31
C THR A 115 21.29 -4.95 31.18
N ARG A 116 22.44 -4.28 31.34
CA ARG A 116 23.50 -4.21 30.33
C ARG A 116 24.54 -5.34 30.45
N LEU A 117 24.43 -6.20 31.46
CA LEU A 117 25.37 -7.30 31.67
C LEU A 117 25.08 -8.48 30.71
N PRO A 118 26.07 -9.02 29.98
CA PRO A 118 25.87 -9.99 28.88
C PRO A 118 24.99 -11.21 29.24
N ILE A 119 25.33 -11.97 30.29
CA ILE A 119 24.55 -13.17 30.69
C ILE A 119 23.13 -12.81 31.17
N LEU A 120 22.96 -11.63 31.77
CA LEU A 120 21.65 -11.16 32.25
C LEU A 120 20.79 -10.58 31.13
N ASN A 121 21.37 -10.28 29.96
CA ASN A 121 20.64 -9.88 28.77
C ASN A 121 20.11 -11.10 27.99
N TYR A 122 20.93 -12.16 27.91
CA TYR A 122 20.55 -13.43 27.26
C TYR A 122 19.58 -14.30 28.08
N SER A 123 19.46 -14.09 29.40
CA SER A 123 18.60 -14.91 30.27
C SER A 123 17.08 -14.72 30.05
N LEU A 124 16.65 -13.73 29.26
CA LEU A 124 15.24 -13.55 28.86
C LEU A 124 14.78 -14.57 27.81
N PHE A 125 15.72 -15.15 27.05
CA PHE A 125 15.47 -16.17 26.02
C PHE A 125 16.05 -17.54 26.38
N SER A 126 16.62 -17.67 27.58
CA SER A 126 17.26 -18.90 28.05
C SER A 126 16.23 -19.99 28.39
N PRO A 127 16.59 -21.30 28.25
CA PRO A 127 15.75 -22.40 28.71
C PRO A 127 15.26 -22.23 30.15
N ILE A 128 14.09 -22.82 30.44
CA ILE A 128 13.34 -22.84 31.72
C ILE A 128 14.24 -23.01 32.96
N ILE A 129 15.42 -23.62 32.80
CA ILE A 129 16.43 -23.93 33.83
C ILE A 129 17.03 -22.67 34.51
N LEU A 130 17.16 -21.52 33.82
CA LEU A 130 17.76 -20.30 34.42
C LEU A 130 16.71 -19.32 35.00
N ARG A 131 15.44 -19.71 35.10
CA ARG A 131 14.33 -18.84 35.55
C ARG A 131 14.53 -18.27 36.96
N TRP A 132 15.15 -19.04 37.85
CA TRP A 132 15.46 -18.62 39.21
C TRP A 132 16.44 -17.42 39.26
N LEU A 133 17.31 -17.29 38.25
CA LEU A 133 18.30 -16.22 38.16
C LEU A 133 17.64 -14.85 37.94
N ASN A 134 16.57 -14.78 37.12
CA ASN A 134 15.84 -13.53 36.86
C ASN A 134 15.17 -12.97 38.14
N VAL A 135 14.70 -13.85 39.03
CA VAL A 135 14.14 -13.47 40.33
C VAL A 135 15.23 -12.95 41.26
N LEU A 136 16.40 -13.60 41.31
CA LEU A 136 17.53 -13.15 42.14
C LEU A 136 18.10 -11.81 41.67
N VAL A 137 18.22 -11.61 40.37
CA VAL A 137 18.68 -10.34 39.78
C VAL A 137 17.70 -9.22 40.14
N SER A 138 16.40 -9.47 40.06
CA SER A 138 15.38 -8.48 40.46
C SER A 138 15.47 -8.13 41.95
N ARG A 139 15.78 -9.11 42.81
CA ARG A 139 16.01 -8.88 44.25
C ARG A 139 17.26 -8.06 44.57
N ALA A 140 18.24 -8.02 43.67
CA ALA A 140 19.46 -7.22 43.86
C ALA A 140 19.22 -5.71 43.83
N TYR A 141 18.08 -5.25 43.32
CA TYR A 141 17.69 -3.83 43.32
C TYR A 141 16.27 -3.57 43.83
N ALA A 142 15.42 -4.60 43.91
CA ALA A 142 14.06 -4.52 44.45
C ALA A 142 13.77 -5.74 45.37
N PRO A 143 14.10 -5.66 46.67
CA PRO A 143 14.02 -6.81 47.60
C PRO A 143 12.61 -7.39 47.77
N SER A 144 11.57 -6.60 47.56
CA SER A 144 10.15 -6.94 47.76
C SER A 144 9.47 -7.60 46.57
N VAL A 145 10.19 -7.92 45.48
CA VAL A 145 9.61 -8.53 44.28
C VAL A 145 8.88 -9.84 44.58
N HIS A 146 7.64 -9.97 44.08
CA HIS A 146 6.80 -11.15 44.24
C HIS A 146 6.42 -11.75 42.88
N ILE A 147 6.96 -12.93 42.59
CA ILE A 147 6.62 -13.72 41.39
C ILE A 147 6.27 -15.13 41.85
N GLY A 148 5.04 -15.57 41.55
CA GLY A 148 4.54 -16.89 41.94
C GLY A 148 5.26 -18.06 41.25
N LYS A 149 5.04 -19.26 41.81
CA LYS A 149 5.58 -20.50 41.25
C LYS A 149 4.99 -20.77 39.87
N ASN A 150 5.75 -21.45 39.03
CA ASN A 150 5.39 -21.84 37.67
C ASN A 150 5.05 -20.70 36.67
N SER A 151 5.08 -19.43 37.05
CA SER A 151 4.89 -18.29 36.15
C SER A 151 6.01 -18.04 35.12
N LEU A 152 5.66 -17.88 33.85
CA LEU A 152 6.54 -17.55 32.73
C LEU A 152 6.48 -16.05 32.45
N VAL A 153 7.57 -15.33 32.75
CA VAL A 153 7.67 -13.88 32.53
C VAL A 153 8.76 -13.62 31.50
N LEU A 154 8.38 -13.24 30.28
CA LEU A 154 9.28 -12.96 29.15
C LEU A 154 9.57 -11.47 28.97
N THR A 155 9.29 -10.66 30.00
CA THR A 155 9.59 -9.23 30.05
C THR A 155 10.32 -8.85 31.34
N ARG A 156 10.84 -7.63 31.41
CA ARG A 156 11.41 -7.05 32.65
C ARG A 156 10.40 -6.10 33.27
N PHE A 157 10.35 -6.08 34.60
CA PHE A 157 9.53 -5.10 35.34
C PHE A 157 10.34 -3.83 35.60
N GLU A 158 9.78 -2.67 35.29
CA GLU A 158 10.37 -1.37 35.63
C GLU A 158 10.30 -1.11 37.14
N ASP A 159 9.19 -1.50 37.78
CA ASP A 159 9.00 -1.44 39.24
C ASP A 159 8.67 -2.82 39.82
N PRO A 160 9.67 -3.70 40.00
CA PRO A 160 9.42 -5.05 40.54
C PRO A 160 8.85 -5.05 41.96
N ASP A 161 9.12 -4.00 42.74
CA ASP A 161 8.63 -3.79 44.11
C ASP A 161 7.16 -3.34 44.18
N LEU A 162 6.61 -2.87 43.05
CA LEU A 162 5.20 -2.48 42.90
C LEU A 162 4.42 -3.43 41.99
N THR A 163 5.08 -4.48 41.47
CA THR A 163 4.45 -5.49 40.62
C THR A 163 4.27 -6.79 41.40
N HIS A 164 3.03 -7.24 41.53
CA HIS A 164 2.71 -8.52 42.14
C HIS A 164 2.24 -9.52 41.07
N VAL A 165 2.94 -10.65 40.93
CA VAL A 165 2.58 -11.72 39.98
C VAL A 165 2.24 -13.00 40.72
N GLY A 166 1.03 -13.52 40.50
CA GLY A 166 0.52 -14.78 41.02
C GLY A 166 1.21 -16.03 40.45
N ARG A 167 0.62 -17.20 40.73
CA ARG A 167 1.10 -18.52 40.25
C ARG A 167 0.58 -18.82 38.86
N ASP A 168 1.32 -19.63 38.11
CA ASP A 168 0.90 -20.12 36.78
C ASP A 168 0.57 -18.98 35.79
N VAL A 169 1.22 -17.82 35.93
CA VAL A 169 1.00 -16.64 35.07
C VAL A 169 1.89 -16.70 33.84
N VAL A 170 1.38 -16.31 32.68
CA VAL A 170 2.17 -16.11 31.45
C VAL A 170 2.17 -14.63 31.09
N ILE A 171 3.36 -14.02 30.95
CA ILE A 171 3.55 -12.66 30.42
C ILE A 171 4.45 -12.76 29.20
N GLY A 172 3.90 -12.41 28.05
CA GLY A 172 4.58 -12.45 26.76
C GLY A 172 5.77 -11.50 26.65
N ALA A 173 6.55 -11.67 25.57
CA ALA A 173 7.71 -10.84 25.31
C ALA A 173 7.31 -9.38 25.07
N HIS A 174 8.21 -8.44 25.41
CA HIS A 174 8.06 -7.00 25.16
C HIS A 174 6.85 -6.32 25.82
N CYS A 175 6.19 -6.95 26.80
CA CYS A 175 5.15 -6.28 27.58
C CYS A 175 5.74 -5.18 28.47
N GLN A 176 5.03 -4.05 28.59
CA GLN A 176 5.41 -2.93 29.45
C GLN A 176 4.44 -2.84 30.63
N LEU A 177 4.90 -3.24 31.82
CA LEU A 177 4.15 -3.05 33.07
C LEU A 177 4.77 -1.86 33.81
N VAL A 178 4.06 -0.73 33.79
CA VAL A 178 4.59 0.54 34.29
C VAL A 178 3.80 0.96 35.52
N CYS A 179 4.40 0.85 36.70
CA CYS A 179 3.75 1.17 37.98
C CYS A 179 3.90 2.64 38.39
N HIS A 180 4.58 3.45 37.58
CA HIS A 180 4.86 4.85 37.88
C HIS A 180 4.57 5.78 36.70
N ALA A 181 4.40 7.08 37.00
CA ALA A 181 4.29 8.15 36.04
C ALA A 181 5.20 9.31 36.48
N LEU A 182 5.88 9.90 35.50
CA LEU A 182 6.75 11.06 35.70
C LEU A 182 6.14 12.25 34.97
N ASN A 183 6.01 13.38 35.65
CA ASN A 183 5.55 14.63 35.05
C ASN A 183 6.44 15.79 35.51
N THR A 184 6.72 16.73 34.62
CA THR A 184 7.43 17.97 34.92
C THR A 184 6.53 19.16 34.64
N SER A 185 6.21 19.95 35.66
CA SER A 185 5.40 21.15 35.53
C SER A 185 5.93 22.24 36.45
N GLN A 186 6.09 23.46 35.93
CA GLN A 186 6.46 24.68 36.70
C GLN A 186 7.68 24.51 37.61
N GLY A 187 8.74 23.83 37.15
CA GLY A 187 9.97 23.63 37.95
C GLY A 187 9.92 22.49 38.97
N TYR A 188 8.80 21.76 39.03
CA TYR A 188 8.64 20.56 39.85
C TYR A 188 8.74 19.30 39.01
N PHE A 189 9.44 18.30 39.53
CA PHE A 189 9.42 16.92 39.10
C PHE A 189 8.43 16.15 39.99
N LYS A 190 7.30 15.71 39.42
CA LYS A 190 6.26 14.93 40.09
C LYS A 190 6.38 13.47 39.69
N TYR A 191 6.71 12.64 40.67
CA TYR A 191 6.64 11.19 40.62
C TYR A 191 5.29 10.76 41.20
N SER A 192 4.62 9.83 40.52
CA SER A 192 3.41 9.16 41.02
C SER A 192 3.55 7.67 40.79
N SER A 193 3.11 6.84 41.73
CA SER A 193 3.19 5.38 41.58
C SER A 193 2.01 4.66 42.21
N ALA A 194 1.60 3.54 41.63
CA ALA A 194 0.53 2.68 42.11
C ALA A 194 0.81 1.22 41.72
N PRO A 195 0.62 0.26 42.64
CA PRO A 195 0.96 -1.14 42.41
C PRO A 195 0.08 -1.81 41.36
N ILE A 196 0.68 -2.69 40.55
CA ILE A 196 -0.01 -3.58 39.62
C ILE A 196 -0.14 -4.96 40.25
N TYR A 197 -1.34 -5.54 40.20
CA TYR A 197 -1.62 -6.88 40.70
C TYR A 197 -2.06 -7.81 39.55
N VAL A 198 -1.35 -8.91 39.38
CA VAL A 198 -1.65 -9.98 38.43
C VAL A 198 -1.97 -11.25 39.22
N GLY A 199 -3.22 -11.70 39.15
CA GLY A 199 -3.73 -12.88 39.86
C GLY A 199 -3.20 -14.20 39.30
N ASP A 200 -3.62 -15.30 39.91
CA ASP A 200 -3.20 -16.65 39.50
C ASP A 200 -3.76 -17.02 38.11
N SER A 201 -3.02 -17.82 37.34
CA SER A 201 -3.43 -18.34 36.02
C SER A 201 -3.77 -17.27 34.97
N VAL A 202 -3.24 -16.05 35.12
CA VAL A 202 -3.44 -14.96 34.15
C VAL A 202 -2.52 -15.12 32.94
N THR A 203 -3.01 -14.78 31.76
CA THR A 203 -2.20 -14.69 30.54
C THR A 203 -2.19 -13.25 30.01
N ILE A 204 -1.01 -12.67 29.81
CA ILE A 204 -0.82 -11.37 29.17
C ILE A 204 -0.04 -11.61 27.87
N GLY A 205 -0.68 -11.36 26.74
CA GLY A 205 -0.07 -11.45 25.42
C GLY A 205 1.09 -10.49 25.25
N GLY A 206 2.07 -10.85 24.41
CA GLY A 206 3.24 -10.03 24.10
C GLY A 206 2.90 -8.65 23.53
N ASN A 207 3.84 -7.70 23.65
CA ASN A 207 3.69 -6.30 23.25
C ASN A 207 2.57 -5.51 23.97
N SER A 208 1.98 -6.05 25.03
CA SER A 208 0.90 -5.36 25.76
C SER A 208 1.45 -4.38 26.80
N ARG A 209 0.77 -3.25 26.98
CA ARG A 209 1.06 -2.22 27.99
C ARG A 209 0.03 -2.28 29.12
N ILE A 210 0.51 -2.36 30.36
CA ILE A 210 -0.31 -2.37 31.58
C ILE A 210 0.02 -1.12 32.40
N GLY A 211 -0.97 -0.25 32.58
CA GLY A 211 -0.85 0.99 33.34
C GLY A 211 -0.76 0.79 34.85
N MET A 212 -0.27 1.82 35.55
CA MET A 212 -0.14 1.82 37.01
C MET A 212 -1.49 1.59 37.71
N GLY A 213 -1.49 0.86 38.83
CA GLY A 213 -2.71 0.62 39.61
C GLY A 213 -3.67 -0.43 39.04
N VAL A 214 -3.33 -1.08 37.92
CA VAL A 214 -4.17 -2.13 37.32
C VAL A 214 -4.25 -3.37 38.22
N LYS A 215 -5.45 -3.96 38.29
CA LYS A 215 -5.67 -5.27 38.93
C LYS A 215 -6.26 -6.24 37.92
N ILE A 216 -5.59 -7.37 37.72
CA ILE A 216 -6.02 -8.45 36.84
C ILE A 216 -6.29 -9.66 37.72
N ASP A 217 -7.56 -10.03 37.84
CA ASP A 217 -7.96 -11.16 38.68
C ASP A 217 -7.73 -12.52 38.01
N ARG A 218 -7.89 -13.58 38.79
CA ARG A 218 -7.53 -14.96 38.42
C ARG A 218 -8.13 -15.39 37.08
N GLY A 219 -7.30 -16.06 36.26
CA GLY A 219 -7.74 -16.70 35.02
C GLY A 219 -8.08 -15.74 33.88
N ALA A 220 -7.86 -14.43 34.06
CA ALA A 220 -8.08 -13.44 33.01
C ALA A 220 -7.01 -13.52 31.91
N VAL A 221 -7.37 -13.09 30.71
CA VAL A 221 -6.50 -13.04 29.54
C VAL A 221 -6.47 -11.61 29.01
N VAL A 222 -5.28 -11.05 28.86
CA VAL A 222 -5.05 -9.81 28.10
C VAL A 222 -4.44 -10.23 26.76
N GLU A 223 -5.09 -9.90 25.65
CA GLU A 223 -4.60 -10.24 24.32
C GLU A 223 -3.30 -9.51 23.97
N VAL A 224 -2.63 -9.98 22.93
CA VAL A 224 -1.39 -9.37 22.40
C VAL A 224 -1.61 -7.92 21.99
N SER A 225 -0.58 -7.08 22.16
CA SER A 225 -0.58 -5.66 21.75
C SER A 225 -1.69 -4.81 22.38
N SER A 226 -2.18 -5.22 23.56
CA SER A 226 -3.27 -4.53 24.27
C SER A 226 -2.75 -3.43 25.18
N ASN A 227 -3.47 -2.32 25.32
CA ASN A 227 -3.12 -1.21 26.21
C ASN A 227 -4.13 -1.07 27.35
N VAL A 228 -3.87 -1.71 28.48
CA VAL A 228 -4.70 -1.63 29.69
C VAL A 228 -4.40 -0.32 30.42
N LEU A 229 -5.39 0.56 30.48
CA LEU A 229 -5.25 1.89 31.09
C LEU A 229 -4.97 1.83 32.60
N PRO A 230 -4.39 2.89 33.19
CA PRO A 230 -4.15 2.97 34.63
C PRO A 230 -5.43 2.75 35.45
N PHE A 231 -5.28 2.07 36.59
CA PHE A 231 -6.35 1.77 37.56
C PHE A 231 -7.51 0.90 37.04
N THR A 232 -7.40 0.32 35.84
CA THR A 232 -8.37 -0.64 35.31
C THR A 232 -8.42 -1.91 36.17
N ARG A 233 -9.62 -2.44 36.38
CA ARG A 233 -9.85 -3.75 37.00
C ARG A 233 -10.39 -4.73 35.97
N ILE A 234 -9.64 -5.80 35.76
CA ILE A 234 -10.03 -6.93 34.91
C ILE A 234 -10.53 -8.04 35.83
N ALA A 235 -11.80 -8.41 35.70
CA ALA A 235 -12.41 -9.39 36.59
C ALA A 235 -11.94 -10.83 36.26
N PRO A 236 -12.19 -11.81 37.15
CA PRO A 236 -11.77 -13.19 36.91
C PRO A 236 -12.31 -13.74 35.59
N TYR A 237 -11.49 -14.50 34.88
CA TYR A 237 -11.84 -15.19 33.62
C TYR A 237 -12.31 -14.27 32.48
N GLU A 238 -12.01 -12.98 32.54
CA GLU A 238 -12.31 -12.05 31.45
C GLU A 238 -11.18 -12.02 30.42
N VAL A 239 -11.54 -11.88 29.14
CA VAL A 239 -10.59 -11.67 28.04
C VAL A 239 -10.69 -10.22 27.60
N TRP A 240 -9.59 -9.49 27.69
CA TRP A 240 -9.49 -8.07 27.36
C TRP A 240 -8.50 -7.86 26.21
N GLY A 241 -8.83 -6.97 25.27
CA GLY A 241 -7.96 -6.68 24.12
C GLY A 241 -8.16 -5.29 23.53
N GLY A 242 -7.19 -4.81 22.75
CA GLY A 242 -7.25 -3.53 22.03
C GLY A 242 -6.48 -2.38 22.69
N ASN A 243 -6.57 -1.18 22.11
CA ASN A 243 -5.93 0.03 22.58
C ASN A 243 -6.90 1.23 22.55
N PRO A 244 -7.51 1.62 23.69
CA PRO A 244 -7.36 1.02 25.01
C PRO A 244 -8.01 -0.38 25.10
N ALA A 245 -7.50 -1.22 25.99
CA ALA A 245 -7.99 -2.58 26.17
C ALA A 245 -9.41 -2.57 26.76
N GLN A 246 -10.32 -3.32 26.15
CA GLN A 246 -11.70 -3.48 26.58
C GLN A 246 -12.04 -4.96 26.74
N LEU A 247 -13.06 -5.26 27.54
CA LEU A 247 -13.61 -6.61 27.68
C LEU A 247 -14.12 -7.11 26.33
N LEU A 248 -13.52 -8.18 25.80
CA LEU A 248 -13.94 -8.84 24.57
C LEU A 248 -14.95 -9.96 24.84
N ARG A 249 -14.66 -10.81 25.84
CA ARG A 249 -15.50 -11.95 26.22
C ARG A 249 -15.18 -12.44 27.63
N ARG A 250 -16.06 -13.28 28.18
CA ARG A 250 -15.81 -14.04 29.42
C ARG A 250 -15.57 -15.50 29.09
N LEU A 251 -14.63 -16.14 29.77
CA LEU A 251 -14.34 -17.56 29.66
C LEU A 251 -15.26 -18.34 30.61
N ASP A 252 -15.81 -19.47 30.15
CA ASP A 252 -16.61 -20.35 30.99
C ASP A 252 -15.72 -21.01 32.07
N GLU A 253 -16.17 -21.00 33.33
CA GLU A 253 -15.54 -21.74 34.42
C GLU A 253 -15.63 -23.25 34.16
N SER A 254 -14.65 -23.82 33.47
CA SER A 254 -14.50 -25.28 33.42
C SER A 254 -13.85 -25.77 34.73
N PRO A 255 -14.43 -26.75 35.44
CA PRO A 255 -13.90 -27.20 36.72
C PRO A 255 -12.66 -28.06 36.48
N VAL A 256 -11.47 -27.52 36.74
CA VAL A 256 -10.27 -28.33 36.89
C VAL A 256 -10.24 -28.91 38.31
N SER A 257 -10.23 -30.25 38.33
CA SER A 257 -10.26 -31.16 39.47
C SER A 257 -9.45 -30.74 40.70
N SER A 258 -10.10 -30.89 41.85
CA SER A 258 -9.50 -30.93 43.19
C SER A 258 -8.37 -31.94 43.31
N SER A 259 -7.17 -31.49 43.67
CA SER A 259 -6.34 -32.20 44.66
C SER A 259 -5.22 -31.29 45.20
N VAL A 260 -4.87 -31.52 46.47
CA VAL A 260 -3.81 -30.91 47.29
C VAL A 260 -4.21 -29.67 48.10
N THR A 261 -4.87 -29.99 49.21
CA THR A 261 -4.89 -29.23 50.47
C THR A 261 -3.45 -29.02 51.00
N THR A 262 -3.03 -27.77 51.19
CA THR A 262 -2.27 -27.31 52.37
C THR A 262 -2.38 -25.77 52.46
N ALA A 263 -2.95 -25.29 53.58
CA ALA A 263 -3.12 -23.88 53.86
C ALA A 263 -1.82 -23.21 54.37
N PRO A 264 -1.60 -21.93 54.05
CA PRO A 264 -0.89 -20.99 54.93
C PRO A 264 -1.74 -19.72 55.21
N PRO A 265 -1.35 -18.88 56.20
CA PRO A 265 -2.25 -18.43 57.26
C PRO A 265 -3.01 -17.12 57.00
N ALA A 266 -4.02 -16.92 57.85
CA ALA A 266 -5.01 -15.86 57.86
C ALA A 266 -4.46 -14.43 57.75
N ILE A 267 -5.07 -13.63 56.87
CA ILE A 267 -5.03 -12.17 56.94
C ILE A 267 -6.29 -11.72 57.69
N ALA A 268 -6.07 -10.95 58.74
CA ALA A 268 -7.07 -10.51 59.70
C ALA A 268 -8.22 -9.71 59.04
N ALA A 269 -9.44 -10.03 59.44
CA ALA A 269 -10.63 -9.24 59.16
C ALA A 269 -10.64 -7.94 59.99
N PHE A 270 -11.07 -6.85 59.38
CA PHE A 270 -11.51 -5.62 60.05
C PHE A 270 -12.91 -5.23 59.55
N PRO A 271 -13.70 -4.51 60.37
CA PRO A 271 -15.14 -4.75 60.58
C PRO A 271 -16.05 -4.10 59.53
N PRO A 272 -17.33 -4.50 59.47
CA PRO A 272 -18.30 -3.84 58.61
C PRO A 272 -18.74 -2.52 59.25
N GLN A 273 -18.90 -1.48 58.43
CA GLN A 273 -19.68 -0.29 58.79
C GLN A 273 -20.78 -0.05 57.75
N PRO A 274 -21.89 0.58 58.18
CA PRO A 274 -23.22 0.02 57.99
C PRO A 274 -23.93 0.54 56.73
N SER A 275 -24.82 -0.32 56.21
CA SER A 275 -25.94 0.10 55.38
C SER A 275 -26.77 1.14 56.14
N THR A 276 -26.85 2.35 55.59
CA THR A 276 -27.88 3.33 55.95
C THR A 276 -28.57 3.77 54.67
N ALA A 277 -29.86 3.45 54.57
CA ALA A 277 -30.78 4.14 53.67
C ALA A 277 -30.99 5.56 54.19
N ALA A 278 -30.92 6.57 53.31
CA ALA A 278 -31.35 7.94 53.62
C ALA A 278 -31.93 8.65 52.37
N ALA A 279 -32.95 9.48 52.64
CA ALA A 279 -33.83 10.35 51.85
C ALA A 279 -33.24 11.10 50.62
N PRO A 280 -34.08 11.63 49.68
CA PRO A 280 -33.62 12.18 48.41
C PRO A 280 -32.77 13.43 48.64
N SER A 281 -31.47 13.34 48.38
CA SER A 281 -30.58 14.49 48.35
C SER A 281 -30.81 15.28 47.08
N THR A 282 -30.89 16.60 47.19
CA THR A 282 -30.94 17.52 46.06
C THR A 282 -29.72 17.28 45.14
N VAL A 283 -29.89 17.42 43.82
CA VAL A 283 -28.82 17.20 42.82
C VAL A 283 -27.52 17.92 43.19
N THR A 284 -27.63 19.11 43.76
CA THR A 284 -26.51 19.92 44.25
C THR A 284 -25.76 19.28 45.44
N ALA A 285 -26.45 18.59 46.35
CA ALA A 285 -25.81 17.89 47.46
C ALA A 285 -25.04 16.64 46.99
N GLU A 286 -25.54 15.99 45.94
CA GLU A 286 -24.86 14.85 45.32
C GLU A 286 -23.66 15.30 44.48
N LEU A 287 -23.80 16.39 43.74
CA LEU A 287 -22.68 17.02 43.04
C LEU A 287 -21.56 17.43 44.01
N ASN A 288 -21.91 18.03 45.15
CA ASN A 288 -20.93 18.40 46.17
C ASN A 288 -20.21 17.16 46.74
N ARG A 289 -20.87 16.01 46.88
CA ARG A 289 -20.22 14.74 47.26
C ARG A 289 -19.23 14.25 46.21
N ILE A 290 -19.60 14.31 44.92
CA ILE A 290 -18.72 13.91 43.83
C ILE A 290 -17.44 14.75 43.83
N ILE A 291 -17.60 16.07 43.93
CA ILE A 291 -16.48 17.02 43.94
C ILE A 291 -15.62 16.83 45.19
N ALA A 292 -16.21 16.68 46.38
CA ALA A 292 -15.49 16.42 47.62
C ALA A 292 -14.67 15.13 47.55
N LYS A 293 -15.24 14.07 46.97
CA LYS A 293 -14.58 12.76 46.80
C LYS A 293 -13.42 12.84 45.81
N ALA A 294 -13.61 13.54 44.69
CA ALA A 294 -12.57 13.71 43.67
C ALA A 294 -11.40 14.56 44.18
N LEU A 295 -11.70 15.61 44.96
CA LEU A 295 -10.72 16.53 45.56
C LEU A 295 -10.18 16.04 46.92
N ARG A 296 -10.69 14.91 47.43
CA ARG A 296 -10.31 14.30 48.72
C ARG A 296 -10.43 15.25 49.92
N MET A 297 -11.49 16.06 49.93
CA MET A 297 -11.80 17.00 51.02
C MET A 297 -13.16 16.69 51.67
N PRO A 298 -13.42 17.19 52.89
CA PRO A 298 -14.74 17.08 53.52
C PRO A 298 -15.82 17.77 52.68
N VAL A 299 -17.04 17.23 52.63
CA VAL A 299 -18.13 17.76 51.78
C VAL A 299 -18.56 19.16 52.19
N GLU A 300 -18.35 19.50 53.47
CA GLU A 300 -18.66 20.80 54.06
C GLU A 300 -17.73 21.92 53.57
N GLN A 301 -16.59 21.54 52.97
CA GLN A 301 -15.62 22.48 52.36
C GLN A 301 -15.90 22.72 50.87
N VAL A 302 -16.87 22.01 50.27
CA VAL A 302 -17.29 22.24 48.89
C VAL A 302 -18.33 23.35 48.84
N THR A 303 -17.82 24.58 48.83
CA THR A 303 -18.60 25.82 48.73
C THR A 303 -18.80 26.26 47.28
N ASP A 304 -19.73 27.18 47.06
CA ASP A 304 -20.08 27.69 45.73
C ASP A 304 -18.92 28.45 45.04
N ASP A 305 -18.00 29.01 45.83
CA ASP A 305 -16.80 29.71 45.39
C ASP A 305 -15.58 28.80 45.17
N LEU A 306 -15.70 27.48 45.39
CA LEU A 306 -14.61 26.53 45.20
C LEU A 306 -14.21 26.42 43.70
N ASN A 307 -12.93 26.68 43.42
CA ASN A 307 -12.36 26.74 42.07
C ASN A 307 -10.86 26.37 42.03
N SER A 308 -10.31 26.24 40.83
CA SER A 308 -8.91 25.86 40.62
C SER A 308 -7.88 26.88 41.12
N GLY A 309 -8.28 28.13 41.37
CA GLY A 309 -7.43 29.17 41.94
C GLY A 309 -7.36 29.15 43.47
N ASN A 310 -8.36 28.58 44.17
CA ASN A 310 -8.42 28.51 45.63
C ASN A 310 -8.37 27.08 46.21
N CYS A 311 -8.36 26.05 45.36
CA CYS A 311 -8.21 24.66 45.75
C CYS A 311 -7.04 24.00 44.99
N ALA A 312 -5.93 23.76 45.70
CA ALA A 312 -4.72 23.17 45.11
C ALA A 312 -4.94 21.73 44.59
N ASP A 313 -5.89 20.99 45.15
CA ASP A 313 -6.25 19.64 44.73
C ASP A 313 -7.12 19.61 43.47
N TRP A 314 -7.52 20.78 42.93
CA TRP A 314 -8.29 20.91 41.70
C TRP A 314 -7.38 20.88 40.46
N ASP A 315 -6.69 19.76 40.30
CA ASP A 315 -5.75 19.51 39.20
C ASP A 315 -6.41 18.76 38.03
N SER A 316 -5.67 18.55 36.93
CA SER A 316 -6.19 17.85 35.75
C SER A 316 -6.64 16.42 36.05
N LEU A 317 -6.12 15.78 37.11
CA LEU A 317 -6.53 14.43 37.51
C LEU A 317 -7.86 14.47 38.28
N ALA A 318 -8.04 15.45 39.17
CA ALA A 318 -9.31 15.70 39.82
C ALA A 318 -10.41 16.08 38.82
N LYS A 319 -10.09 16.89 37.81
CA LYS A 319 -11.02 17.21 36.71
C LYS A 319 -11.46 15.95 35.94
N MET A 320 -10.53 15.04 35.66
CA MET A 320 -10.84 13.76 35.03
C MET A 320 -11.67 12.84 35.94
N ALA A 321 -11.40 12.83 37.25
CA ALA A 321 -12.17 12.07 38.22
C ALA A 321 -13.60 12.61 38.40
N ILE A 322 -13.75 13.94 38.40
CA ILE A 322 -15.06 14.61 38.39
C ILE A 322 -15.80 14.27 37.09
N ALA A 323 -15.16 14.38 35.93
CA ALA A 323 -15.78 14.05 34.64
C ALA A 323 -16.24 12.59 34.56
N ALA A 324 -15.42 11.65 35.05
CA ALA A 324 -15.79 10.23 35.13
C ALA A 324 -16.99 10.01 36.07
N ALA A 325 -17.00 10.65 37.25
CA ALA A 325 -18.10 10.52 38.18
C ALA A 325 -19.40 11.20 37.70
N LEU A 326 -19.31 12.31 36.96
CA LEU A 326 -20.46 12.94 36.31
C LEU A 326 -21.05 12.06 35.20
N PHE A 327 -20.20 11.34 34.46
CA PHE A 327 -20.65 10.33 33.51
C PHE A 327 -21.32 9.14 34.23
N ASP A 328 -20.69 8.59 35.26
CA ASP A 328 -21.22 7.44 35.99
C ASP A 328 -22.55 7.74 36.70
N GLN A 329 -22.74 8.97 37.18
CA GLN A 329 -23.85 9.32 38.06
C GLN A 329 -24.97 10.12 37.37
N PHE A 330 -24.64 10.86 36.31
CA PHE A 330 -25.60 11.70 35.57
C PHE A 330 -25.56 11.47 34.05
N GLU A 331 -24.82 10.47 33.57
CA GLU A 331 -24.60 10.17 32.13
C GLU A 331 -24.05 11.35 31.31
N LEU A 332 -23.48 12.35 31.99
CA LEU A 332 -22.97 13.56 31.36
C LEU A 332 -21.59 13.30 30.73
N ARG A 333 -21.56 13.15 29.40
CA ARG A 333 -20.31 13.02 28.62
C ARG A 333 -19.69 14.39 28.38
N LEU A 334 -18.44 14.55 28.83
CA LEU A 334 -17.64 15.76 28.63
C LEU A 334 -16.47 15.45 27.68
N ALA A 335 -16.29 16.28 26.65
CA ALA A 335 -15.17 16.19 25.73
C ALA A 335 -13.85 16.64 26.41
N PRO A 336 -12.67 16.24 25.92
CA PRO A 336 -11.38 16.55 26.57
C PRO A 336 -11.12 18.04 26.83
N HIS A 337 -11.60 18.93 25.95
CA HIS A 337 -11.49 20.38 26.14
C HIS A 337 -12.45 20.89 27.24
N GLU A 338 -13.66 20.32 27.36
CA GLU A 338 -14.62 20.64 28.42
C GLU A 338 -14.11 20.19 29.80
N ILE A 339 -13.45 19.02 29.85
CA ILE A 339 -12.80 18.52 31.07
C ILE A 339 -11.67 19.47 31.49
N ALA A 340 -10.87 19.96 30.54
CA ALA A 340 -9.80 20.91 30.82
C ALA A 340 -10.33 22.23 31.41
N THR A 341 -11.54 22.65 31.01
CA THR A 341 -12.19 23.88 31.47
C THR A 341 -13.02 23.73 32.74
N LEU A 342 -13.19 22.54 33.33
CA LEU A 342 -13.87 22.37 34.63
C LEU A 342 -13.07 23.05 35.74
N ASN A 343 -13.28 24.34 35.97
CA ASN A 343 -12.44 25.14 36.87
C ASN A 343 -13.16 25.56 38.15
N SER A 344 -14.47 25.39 38.26
CA SER A 344 -15.22 25.71 39.47
C SER A 344 -16.41 24.79 39.71
N ARG A 345 -16.85 24.69 40.97
CA ARG A 345 -18.05 23.95 41.35
C ARG A 345 -19.29 24.50 40.64
N LEU A 346 -19.42 25.83 40.56
CA LEU A 346 -20.58 26.50 39.96
C LEU A 346 -20.68 26.25 38.44
N GLU A 347 -19.55 26.13 37.76
CA GLU A 347 -19.47 25.82 36.33
C GLU A 347 -19.90 24.38 36.04
N ILE A 348 -19.53 23.43 36.91
CA ILE A 348 -20.01 22.04 36.81
C ILE A 348 -21.53 21.97 37.01
N GLN A 349 -22.08 22.75 37.96
CA GLN A 349 -23.53 22.83 38.18
C GLN A 349 -24.25 23.41 36.95
N ARG A 350 -23.71 24.46 36.31
CA ARG A 350 -24.27 25.03 35.07
C ARG A 350 -24.29 24.03 33.93
N LEU A 351 -23.19 23.30 33.70
CA LEU A 351 -23.12 22.27 32.65
C LEU A 351 -24.14 21.15 32.87
N LEU A 352 -24.41 20.82 34.14
CA LEU A 352 -25.40 19.82 34.51
C LEU A 352 -26.84 20.33 34.27
N ASP A 353 -27.10 21.61 34.54
CA ASP A 353 -28.41 22.23 34.36
C ASP A 353 -28.73 22.50 32.88
N GLU A 354 -27.73 22.88 32.07
CA GLU A 354 -27.87 23.14 30.62
C GLU A 354 -28.17 21.89 29.79
N ARG A 355 -27.68 20.72 30.21
CA ARG A 355 -27.83 19.45 29.46
C ARG A 355 -28.96 18.57 29.96
N ARG A 356 -29.79 19.07 30.87
CA ARG A 356 -31.01 18.38 31.29
C ARG A 356 -32.11 18.58 30.24
N PRO A 357 -32.81 17.53 29.79
CA PRO A 357 -33.84 17.68 28.77
C PRO A 357 -35.05 18.45 29.32
N THR A 358 -35.28 19.67 28.84
CA THR A 358 -36.60 20.33 28.91
C THR A 358 -37.43 19.91 27.70
N ALA A 359 -38.68 19.49 27.95
CA ALA A 359 -39.65 19.08 26.93
C ALA A 359 -39.90 20.15 25.84
N PRO A 360 -40.36 19.78 24.62
CA PRO A 360 -40.23 20.62 23.43
C PRO A 360 -41.32 21.69 23.34
N ALA A 361 -40.93 22.89 22.90
CA ALA A 361 -41.82 23.93 22.41
C ALA A 361 -41.72 24.05 20.87
N THR A 362 -42.85 24.38 20.26
CA THR A 362 -43.26 24.21 18.87
C THR A 362 -42.74 25.26 17.87
N ALA A 363 -42.39 24.76 16.67
CA ALA A 363 -42.65 25.24 15.29
C ALA A 363 -42.52 26.72 14.82
N SER A 364 -41.94 26.79 13.60
CA SER A 364 -42.12 27.71 12.45
C SER A 364 -41.35 29.05 12.39
N ASP A 365 -40.53 29.23 11.35
CA ASP A 365 -40.94 29.90 10.11
C ASP A 365 -39.88 29.79 9.00
N ALA A 366 -40.37 29.78 7.76
CA ALA A 366 -39.63 29.62 6.52
C ALA A 366 -39.20 30.98 5.91
N ILE A 367 -38.04 31.03 5.24
CA ILE A 367 -37.78 31.99 4.15
C ILE A 367 -36.97 31.31 3.03
N THR A 368 -37.45 31.53 1.81
CA THR A 368 -36.98 31.09 0.49
C THR A 368 -35.82 31.94 -0.07
N SER A 369 -34.88 31.33 -0.81
CA SER A 369 -34.64 31.58 -2.25
C SER A 369 -33.19 31.40 -2.76
N SER A 370 -33.14 30.89 -4.00
CA SER A 370 -32.14 31.06 -5.06
C SER A 370 -30.90 30.15 -5.09
N ALA A 371 -30.70 29.60 -6.29
CA ALA A 371 -29.75 28.57 -6.66
C ALA A 371 -28.42 29.15 -7.14
N VAL A 372 -27.31 28.58 -6.65
CA VAL A 372 -25.95 28.66 -7.20
C VAL A 372 -25.30 27.30 -6.97
N ALA A 373 -24.66 26.73 -8.00
CA ALA A 373 -24.19 25.35 -8.09
C ALA A 373 -23.59 24.81 -6.78
N SER A 374 -24.23 23.79 -6.21
CA SER A 374 -23.90 23.18 -4.93
C SER A 374 -23.02 21.94 -5.10
N VAL A 375 -21.96 21.83 -4.30
CA VAL A 375 -21.51 20.51 -3.84
C VAL A 375 -22.60 20.05 -2.87
N ASN A 376 -23.54 19.25 -3.36
CA ASN A 376 -24.55 18.64 -2.51
C ASN A 376 -23.87 17.63 -1.58
N PRO A 377 -24.26 17.53 -0.29
CA PRO A 377 -23.88 16.40 0.55
C PRO A 377 -24.34 15.10 -0.13
N PRO A 378 -23.60 13.99 0.03
CA PRO A 378 -23.90 12.74 -0.68
C PRO A 378 -25.36 12.32 -0.44
N PRO A 379 -26.06 11.81 -1.47
CA PRO A 379 -27.29 11.06 -1.21
C PRO A 379 -26.96 9.89 -0.26
N PRO A 380 -27.87 9.52 0.66
CA PRO A 380 -27.61 8.51 1.69
C PRO A 380 -26.99 7.20 1.16
N SER A 381 -27.38 6.78 -0.04
CA SER A 381 -26.88 5.57 -0.71
C SER A 381 -25.40 5.61 -1.13
N GLU A 382 -24.84 6.78 -1.42
CA GLU A 382 -23.44 6.92 -1.85
C GLU A 382 -22.47 6.85 -0.68
N LEU A 383 -22.80 7.53 0.43
CA LEU A 383 -22.01 7.47 1.66
C LEU A 383 -21.93 6.03 2.18
N ASP A 384 -23.06 5.31 2.15
CA ASP A 384 -23.13 3.92 2.58
C ASP A 384 -22.25 3.02 1.72
N THR A 385 -22.15 3.30 0.41
CA THR A 385 -21.25 2.58 -0.50
C THR A 385 -19.76 2.83 -0.19
N ILE A 386 -19.38 4.06 0.15
CA ILE A 386 -18.01 4.41 0.55
C ILE A 386 -17.62 3.64 1.82
N ILE A 387 -18.50 3.65 2.82
CA ILE A 387 -18.28 2.99 4.11
C ILE A 387 -18.21 1.47 3.92
N ALA A 388 -19.20 0.88 3.23
CA ALA A 388 -19.24 -0.55 2.91
C ALA A 388 -17.95 -1.05 2.29
N LYS A 389 -17.42 -0.32 1.31
CA LYS A 389 -16.19 -0.69 0.62
C LYS A 389 -14.96 -0.61 1.52
N ALA A 390 -14.81 0.47 2.29
CA ALA A 390 -13.70 0.63 3.21
C ALA A 390 -13.67 -0.46 4.29
N LEU A 391 -14.86 -0.88 4.74
CA LEU A 391 -15.05 -1.94 5.72
C LEU A 391 -15.12 -3.35 5.11
N ARG A 392 -15.06 -3.47 3.78
CA ARG A 392 -15.17 -4.74 3.02
C ARG A 392 -16.44 -5.54 3.33
N MET A 393 -17.57 -4.87 3.46
CA MET A 393 -18.88 -5.49 3.77
C MET A 393 -19.96 -5.09 2.75
N PRO A 394 -21.08 -5.83 2.67
CA PRO A 394 -22.23 -5.48 1.83
C PRO A 394 -22.86 -4.15 2.24
N VAL A 395 -23.34 -3.37 1.28
CA VAL A 395 -23.96 -2.04 1.52
C VAL A 395 -25.20 -2.16 2.41
N GLU A 396 -25.92 -3.27 2.33
CA GLU A 396 -27.11 -3.54 3.13
C GLU A 396 -26.82 -3.68 4.64
N GLN A 397 -25.55 -3.90 5.00
CA GLN A 397 -25.09 -3.96 6.39
C GLN A 397 -24.67 -2.59 6.93
N ILE A 398 -24.66 -1.54 6.11
CA ILE A 398 -24.38 -0.18 6.55
C ILE A 398 -25.65 0.45 7.10
N THR A 399 -25.73 0.48 8.42
CA THR A 399 -26.83 1.05 9.18
C THR A 399 -26.35 2.24 10.03
N ASP A 400 -27.27 3.08 10.49
CA ASP A 400 -26.93 4.24 11.34
C ASP A 400 -26.32 3.85 12.69
N ASP A 401 -26.59 2.63 13.16
CA ASP A 401 -26.01 2.06 14.37
C ASP A 401 -24.63 1.43 14.14
N LEU A 402 -24.19 1.21 12.89
CA LEU A 402 -22.86 0.70 12.58
C LEU A 402 -21.78 1.74 12.93
N ASN A 403 -20.82 1.34 13.75
CA ASN A 403 -19.77 2.20 14.28
C ASN A 403 -18.50 1.43 14.67
N SER A 404 -17.43 2.14 15.02
CA SER A 404 -16.14 1.54 15.35
C SER A 404 -16.11 0.68 16.60
N ALA A 405 -17.16 0.69 17.42
CA ALA A 405 -17.27 -0.19 18.59
C ALA A 405 -18.00 -1.51 18.31
N ASN A 406 -18.79 -1.59 17.23
CA ASN A 406 -19.52 -2.83 16.86
C ASN A 406 -19.07 -3.43 15.52
N CYS A 407 -18.13 -2.80 14.80
CA CYS A 407 -17.51 -3.31 13.59
C CYS A 407 -15.98 -3.36 13.75
N ALA A 408 -15.41 -4.57 13.77
CA ALA A 408 -13.96 -4.75 13.90
C ALA A 408 -13.18 -4.25 12.68
N ASP A 409 -13.77 -4.33 11.49
CA ASP A 409 -13.19 -3.82 10.25
C ASP A 409 -13.19 -2.28 10.18
N TRP A 410 -13.85 -1.60 11.13
CA TRP A 410 -13.83 -0.15 11.28
C TRP A 410 -12.62 0.32 12.08
N ASP A 411 -11.44 -0.04 11.57
CA ASP A 411 -10.15 0.29 12.16
C ASP A 411 -9.60 1.64 11.65
N SER A 412 -8.34 1.93 11.96
CA SER A 412 -7.70 3.18 11.52
C SER A 412 -7.42 3.18 10.01
N LEU A 413 -7.22 2.01 9.39
CA LEU A 413 -6.96 1.89 7.95
C LEU A 413 -8.24 2.10 7.14
N ALA A 414 -9.38 1.57 7.62
CA ALA A 414 -10.69 1.85 7.04
C ALA A 414 -11.03 3.34 7.08
N LYS A 415 -10.75 4.03 8.19
CA LYS A 415 -10.93 5.50 8.30
C LYS A 415 -10.08 6.26 7.29
N MET A 416 -8.84 5.81 7.05
CA MET A 416 -7.97 6.39 6.01
C MET A 416 -8.54 6.18 4.60
N ALA A 417 -9.06 4.98 4.31
CA ALA A 417 -9.70 4.68 3.04
C ALA A 417 -10.98 5.51 2.83
N ILE A 418 -11.78 5.73 3.88
CA ILE A 418 -12.95 6.61 3.85
C ILE A 418 -12.51 8.05 3.56
N ALA A 419 -11.54 8.59 4.30
CA ALA A 419 -11.04 9.95 4.10
C ALA A 419 -10.53 10.17 2.67
N ALA A 420 -9.81 9.20 2.12
CA ALA A 420 -9.35 9.21 0.74
C ALA A 420 -10.52 9.25 -0.26
N ALA A 421 -11.53 8.39 -0.06
CA ALA A 421 -12.71 8.37 -0.91
C ALA A 421 -13.50 9.70 -0.86
N LEU A 422 -13.59 10.32 0.32
CA LEU A 422 -14.24 11.63 0.47
C LEU A 422 -13.44 12.74 -0.23
N PHE A 423 -12.12 12.68 -0.20
CA PHE A 423 -11.27 13.60 -0.96
C PHE A 423 -11.44 13.41 -2.47
N ASP A 424 -11.40 12.16 -2.95
CA ASP A 424 -11.54 11.86 -4.38
C ASP A 424 -12.89 12.31 -4.92
N GLN A 425 -13.99 12.07 -4.18
CA GLN A 425 -15.35 12.33 -4.65
C GLN A 425 -15.82 13.76 -4.38
N PHE A 426 -15.44 14.37 -3.25
CA PHE A 426 -15.95 15.67 -2.81
C PHE A 426 -14.87 16.74 -2.64
N GLY A 427 -13.59 16.40 -2.77
CA GLY A 427 -12.48 17.31 -2.52
C GLY A 427 -12.26 17.64 -1.04
N VAL A 428 -12.93 16.93 -0.12
CA VAL A 428 -12.89 17.19 1.32
C VAL A 428 -11.56 16.72 1.89
N ARG A 429 -10.78 17.64 2.47
CA ARG A 429 -9.53 17.32 3.19
C ARG A 429 -9.82 17.22 4.68
N LEU A 430 -9.54 16.07 5.26
CA LEU A 430 -9.72 15.84 6.69
C LEU A 430 -8.37 15.87 7.41
N THR A 431 -8.32 16.57 8.53
CA THR A 431 -7.19 16.56 9.48
C THR A 431 -7.09 15.21 10.20
N PRO A 432 -5.95 14.86 10.81
CA PRO A 432 -5.83 13.62 11.58
C PRO A 432 -6.89 13.49 12.70
N THR A 433 -7.27 14.62 13.31
CA THR A 433 -8.32 14.69 14.33
C THR A 433 -9.71 14.39 13.78
N GLU A 434 -10.04 14.88 12.58
CA GLU A 434 -11.32 14.61 11.94
C GLU A 434 -11.39 13.17 11.41
N ILE A 435 -10.27 12.63 10.88
CA ILE A 435 -10.18 11.21 10.47
C ILE A 435 -10.42 10.30 11.67
N ALA A 436 -9.86 10.62 12.84
CA ALA A 436 -10.12 9.87 14.08
C ALA A 436 -11.58 9.90 14.53
N GLN A 437 -12.34 10.93 14.13
CA GLN A 437 -13.77 11.10 14.43
C GLN A 437 -14.71 10.38 13.46
N LEU A 438 -14.20 9.80 12.36
CA LEU A 438 -14.96 8.97 11.43
C LEU A 438 -15.31 7.62 12.09
N ASN A 439 -16.14 7.63 13.13
CA ASN A 439 -16.44 6.47 13.97
C ASN A 439 -17.80 5.84 13.68
N SER A 440 -18.66 6.49 12.92
CA SER A 440 -19.99 5.98 12.55
C SER A 440 -20.47 6.68 11.29
N ARG A 441 -21.47 6.08 10.64
CA ARG A 441 -22.11 6.67 9.45
C ARG A 441 -22.69 8.07 9.72
N PRO A 442 -23.43 8.33 10.83
CA PRO A 442 -23.87 9.68 11.18
C PRO A 442 -22.74 10.67 11.47
N ALA A 443 -21.63 10.21 12.07
CA ALA A 443 -20.47 11.08 12.34
C ALA A 443 -19.79 11.53 11.05
N ILE A 444 -19.64 10.63 10.09
CA ILE A 444 -19.11 10.96 8.75
C ILE A 444 -20.04 11.96 8.04
N GLN A 445 -21.35 11.73 8.09
CA GLN A 445 -22.33 12.65 7.50
C GLN A 445 -22.26 14.04 8.14
N THR A 446 -22.16 14.11 9.47
CA THR A 446 -22.05 15.37 10.21
C THR A 446 -20.78 16.13 9.85
N LEU A 447 -19.64 15.44 9.79
CA LEU A 447 -18.37 16.04 9.37
C LEU A 447 -18.42 16.54 7.93
N LEU A 448 -19.07 15.82 7.02
CA LEU A 448 -19.28 16.29 5.65
C LEU A 448 -20.11 17.57 5.60
N HIS A 449 -21.18 17.67 6.40
CA HIS A 449 -21.95 18.90 6.50
C HIS A 449 -21.16 20.06 7.11
N GLN A 450 -20.25 19.78 8.05
CA GLN A 450 -19.42 20.79 8.74
C GLN A 450 -18.20 21.24 7.92
N ALA A 451 -17.58 20.34 7.14
CA ALA A 451 -16.43 20.64 6.29
C ALA A 451 -16.81 21.46 5.05
N ILE A 452 -18.10 21.52 4.70
CA ILE A 452 -18.63 22.37 3.64
C ILE A 452 -19.05 23.72 4.27
N GLN A 453 -18.09 24.57 4.64
CA GLN A 453 -18.34 25.93 5.16
C GLN A 453 -18.28 26.99 4.03
N PRO A 454 -19.24 27.94 3.96
CA PRO A 454 -19.34 28.91 2.86
C PRO A 454 -18.16 29.91 2.76
N GLU A 455 -17.46 30.21 3.84
CA GLU A 455 -16.42 31.26 3.87
C GLU A 455 -15.05 30.78 3.37
N GLU A 456 -14.65 29.54 3.65
CA GLU A 456 -13.43 28.94 3.06
C GLU A 456 -13.60 28.65 1.57
N ARG A 457 -14.84 28.39 1.12
CA ARG A 457 -15.23 28.24 -0.29
C ARG A 457 -14.88 29.47 -1.12
N GLN A 458 -15.14 30.68 -0.60
CA GLN A 458 -14.84 31.95 -1.28
C GLN A 458 -13.35 32.34 -1.29
N LEU A 459 -12.59 31.92 -0.27
CA LEU A 459 -11.14 32.19 -0.16
C LEU A 459 -10.31 31.24 -1.04
N LEU A 460 -10.70 29.97 -1.14
CA LEU A 460 -10.09 28.99 -2.04
C LEU A 460 -10.39 29.31 -3.52
N GLU A 461 -11.61 29.75 -3.83
CA GLU A 461 -12.00 30.23 -5.18
C GLU A 461 -11.21 31.47 -5.63
N LYS A 462 -10.73 32.30 -4.69
CA LYS A 462 -9.89 33.48 -4.98
C LYS A 462 -8.38 33.20 -4.99
N ALA A 463 -7.90 32.22 -4.23
CA ALA A 463 -6.48 31.92 -4.09
C ALA A 463 -5.97 30.88 -5.11
N PHE A 464 -6.85 30.03 -5.63
CA PHE A 464 -6.56 29.07 -6.68
C PHE A 464 -7.73 29.05 -7.67
N MET A 465 -7.72 29.96 -8.64
CA MET A 465 -8.45 29.73 -9.88
C MET A 465 -7.57 28.83 -10.78
N PRO A 466 -7.86 27.52 -10.93
CA PRO A 466 -7.53 26.88 -12.19
C PRO A 466 -8.30 27.63 -13.31
N PRO A 467 -7.73 27.74 -14.52
CA PRO A 467 -8.45 28.34 -15.63
C PRO A 467 -9.82 27.66 -15.80
N PRO A 468 -10.85 28.37 -16.28
CA PRO A 468 -12.19 27.81 -16.41
C PRO A 468 -12.11 26.49 -17.18
N ALA A 469 -12.64 25.44 -16.55
CA ALA A 469 -12.91 24.14 -17.14
C ALA A 469 -13.47 24.30 -18.57
N GLN A 470 -12.59 24.17 -19.55
CA GLN A 470 -12.92 23.70 -20.90
C GLN A 470 -12.94 22.17 -20.91
N THR A 471 -13.28 21.52 -19.79
CA THR A 471 -13.42 20.06 -19.70
C THR A 471 -14.80 19.69 -20.23
N SER A 472 -14.84 19.43 -21.54
CA SER A 472 -16.02 18.95 -22.25
C SER A 472 -16.53 17.63 -21.65
N PRO A 473 -17.85 17.39 -21.61
CA PRO A 473 -18.49 16.09 -21.32
C PRO A 473 -17.91 14.89 -22.09
N ASP A 474 -17.16 15.15 -23.16
CA ASP A 474 -16.49 14.18 -24.02
C ASP A 474 -15.45 13.28 -23.30
N LEU A 475 -14.84 13.74 -22.19
CA LEU A 475 -13.81 12.99 -21.46
C LEU A 475 -14.33 11.71 -20.79
N LEU A 476 -15.62 11.64 -20.47
CA LEU A 476 -16.26 10.44 -19.93
C LEU A 476 -16.64 9.44 -21.04
N HIS A 477 -16.74 9.90 -22.29
CA HIS A 477 -17.11 9.06 -23.43
C HIS A 477 -15.91 8.30 -24.00
N ASP A 478 -14.71 8.90 -23.98
CA ASP A 478 -13.46 8.22 -24.33
C ASP A 478 -12.43 8.27 -23.18
N PRO A 479 -12.27 7.17 -22.41
CA PRO A 479 -11.34 7.13 -21.28
C PRO A 479 -9.88 7.29 -21.71
N GLU A 480 -9.54 7.12 -22.99
CA GLU A 480 -8.17 7.34 -23.49
C GLU A 480 -7.75 8.82 -23.42
N LEU A 481 -8.70 9.74 -23.23
CA LEU A 481 -8.45 11.19 -23.09
C LEU A 481 -8.31 11.64 -21.62
N LEU A 482 -8.67 10.80 -20.64
CA LEU A 482 -8.54 11.12 -19.21
C LEU A 482 -7.14 11.61 -18.78
N PRO A 483 -6.02 11.09 -19.32
CA PRO A 483 -4.69 11.55 -18.94
C PRO A 483 -4.36 13.01 -19.34
N LEU A 484 -5.17 13.62 -20.20
CA LEU A 484 -4.94 14.98 -20.70
C LEU A 484 -5.43 16.07 -19.74
N GLY A 485 -6.44 15.76 -18.92
CA GLY A 485 -7.02 16.70 -17.96
C GLY A 485 -6.28 16.72 -16.62
N ASP A 486 -6.74 17.57 -15.72
CA ASP A 486 -6.26 17.59 -14.34
C ASP A 486 -6.66 16.29 -13.63
N ILE A 487 -5.69 15.63 -12.98
CA ILE A 487 -5.91 14.33 -12.35
C ILE A 487 -6.93 14.43 -11.21
N ALA A 488 -6.90 15.50 -10.41
CA ALA A 488 -7.81 15.64 -9.28
C ALA A 488 -9.24 15.93 -9.76
N GLU A 489 -9.40 16.79 -10.78
CA GLU A 489 -10.69 17.06 -11.42
C GLU A 489 -11.28 15.81 -12.07
N ASN A 490 -10.49 15.11 -12.89
CA ASN A 490 -10.94 13.90 -13.57
C ASN A 490 -11.28 12.78 -12.59
N THR A 491 -10.48 12.59 -11.52
CA THR A 491 -10.80 11.60 -10.47
C THR A 491 -12.14 11.93 -9.80
N ARG A 492 -12.43 13.21 -9.58
CA ARG A 492 -13.71 13.67 -9.01
C ARG A 492 -14.87 13.42 -9.94
N LEU A 493 -14.73 13.74 -11.23
CA LEU A 493 -15.74 13.46 -12.24
C LEU A 493 -16.03 11.95 -12.33
N LEU A 494 -14.98 11.12 -12.35
CA LEU A 494 -15.13 9.67 -12.31
C LEU A 494 -15.88 9.19 -11.07
N ALA A 495 -15.53 9.74 -9.88
CA ALA A 495 -16.21 9.39 -8.64
C ALA A 495 -17.70 9.78 -8.62
N GLN A 496 -18.08 10.86 -9.31
CA GLN A 496 -19.47 11.31 -9.41
C GLN A 496 -20.30 10.49 -10.42
N HIS A 497 -19.67 9.99 -11.48
CA HIS A 497 -20.37 9.32 -12.58
C HIS A 497 -20.28 7.79 -12.57
N LEU A 498 -19.28 7.21 -11.90
CA LEU A 498 -19.10 5.76 -11.81
C LEU A 498 -19.63 5.23 -10.48
N SER A 499 -20.61 4.34 -10.56
CA SER A 499 -21.07 3.56 -9.41
C SER A 499 -19.97 2.59 -8.98
N ARG A 500 -19.55 2.63 -7.70
CA ARG A 500 -18.60 1.68 -7.11
C ARG A 500 -19.27 0.32 -6.86
N ILE A 501 -19.61 -0.40 -7.92
CA ILE A 501 -20.21 -1.74 -7.82
C ILE A 501 -19.09 -2.76 -7.78
N SER A 502 -19.13 -3.65 -6.78
CA SER A 502 -18.24 -4.81 -6.71
C SER A 502 -18.54 -5.76 -7.88
N ASP A 503 -17.61 -5.84 -8.84
CA ASP A 503 -17.70 -6.76 -9.96
C ASP A 503 -17.03 -8.11 -9.57
N PRO A 504 -17.75 -9.24 -9.56
CA PRO A 504 -17.16 -10.55 -9.29
C PRO A 504 -16.08 -10.97 -10.31
N ALA A 505 -16.02 -10.33 -11.48
CA ALA A 505 -14.95 -10.53 -12.48
C ALA A 505 -13.72 -9.60 -12.27
N ALA A 506 -13.69 -8.80 -11.20
CA ALA A 506 -12.63 -7.85 -10.94
C ALA A 506 -11.25 -8.50 -10.79
N LYS A 507 -10.23 -7.86 -11.38
CA LYS A 507 -8.83 -8.29 -11.25
C LYS A 507 -8.29 -7.93 -9.88
N GLN A 508 -7.63 -8.89 -9.22
CA GLN A 508 -7.07 -8.69 -7.89
C GLN A 508 -5.73 -7.95 -7.96
N ILE A 509 -5.64 -6.82 -7.25
CA ILE A 509 -4.40 -6.05 -7.10
C ILE A 509 -4.00 -6.07 -5.62
N HIS A 510 -2.83 -6.61 -5.32
CA HIS A 510 -2.27 -6.60 -3.97
C HIS A 510 -1.12 -5.61 -3.85
N LEU A 511 -1.21 -4.75 -2.84
CA LEU A 511 -0.23 -3.71 -2.54
C LEU A 511 0.55 -4.10 -1.28
N SER A 512 1.87 -4.05 -1.32
CA SER A 512 2.71 -4.16 -0.13
C SER A 512 3.67 -2.99 -0.10
N ALA A 513 3.72 -2.29 1.04
CA ALA A 513 4.48 -1.06 1.16
C ALA A 513 5.19 -0.92 2.50
N THR A 514 6.27 -0.15 2.54
CA THR A 514 6.94 0.23 3.80
C THR A 514 6.19 1.32 4.58
N PHE A 515 5.16 1.93 3.98
CA PHE A 515 4.32 2.99 4.53
C PHE A 515 2.82 2.69 4.35
N THR A 516 1.94 3.45 5.01
CA THR A 516 0.47 3.32 4.88
C THR A 516 0.02 3.64 3.46
N VAL A 517 -0.70 2.73 2.81
CA VAL A 517 -0.88 2.70 1.34
C VAL A 517 -2.35 2.65 0.90
N GLU A 518 -3.25 2.39 1.84
CA GLU A 518 -4.70 2.30 1.69
C GLU A 518 -5.35 3.49 0.98
N PRO A 519 -4.91 4.75 1.19
CA PRO A 519 -5.52 5.89 0.51
C PRO A 519 -5.46 5.86 -1.02
N LEU A 520 -4.57 5.05 -1.63
CA LEU A 520 -4.45 5.01 -3.10
C LEU A 520 -5.53 4.18 -3.80
N SER A 521 -6.19 3.28 -3.07
CA SER A 521 -7.12 2.30 -3.64
C SER A 521 -8.27 2.98 -4.39
N SER A 522 -8.80 4.08 -3.85
CA SER A 522 -9.96 4.78 -4.40
C SER A 522 -9.68 5.33 -5.82
N ALA A 523 -8.62 6.11 -6.00
CA ALA A 523 -8.24 6.62 -7.31
C ALA A 523 -7.89 5.49 -8.30
N LEU A 524 -7.16 4.47 -7.85
CA LEU A 524 -6.80 3.32 -8.69
C LEU A 524 -8.04 2.62 -9.26
N GLU A 525 -9.01 2.32 -8.41
CA GLU A 525 -10.25 1.63 -8.79
C GLU A 525 -11.10 2.46 -9.74
N LEU A 526 -11.28 3.75 -9.46
CA LEU A 526 -12.05 4.67 -10.31
C LEU A 526 -11.47 4.75 -11.73
N TRP A 527 -10.15 4.92 -11.84
CA TRP A 527 -9.49 5.01 -13.14
C TRP A 527 -9.53 3.67 -13.88
N CYS A 528 -9.29 2.55 -13.20
CA CYS A 528 -9.38 1.22 -13.84
C CYS A 528 -10.80 0.91 -14.33
N GLN A 529 -11.82 1.29 -13.56
CA GLN A 529 -13.23 1.17 -13.96
C GLN A 529 -13.54 2.03 -15.19
N ALA A 530 -12.98 3.24 -15.29
CA ALA A 530 -13.14 4.09 -16.47
C ALA A 530 -12.61 3.41 -17.76
N PHE A 531 -11.50 2.67 -17.65
CA PHE A 531 -10.97 1.84 -18.74
C PHE A 531 -11.71 0.50 -18.94
N LYS A 532 -12.83 0.26 -18.23
CA LYS A 532 -13.61 -0.99 -18.26
C LYS A 532 -12.80 -2.22 -17.81
N VAL A 533 -11.83 -2.01 -16.92
CA VAL A 533 -11.05 -3.07 -16.27
C VAL A 533 -11.32 -2.98 -14.76
N PRO A 534 -12.42 -3.53 -14.25
CA PRO A 534 -12.70 -3.48 -12.82
C PRO A 534 -11.60 -4.20 -12.04
N VAL A 535 -11.15 -3.59 -10.95
CA VAL A 535 -10.11 -4.11 -10.06
C VAL A 535 -10.60 -4.14 -8.62
N ALA A 536 -10.12 -5.12 -7.87
CA ALA A 536 -10.29 -5.20 -6.43
C ALA A 536 -8.92 -5.00 -5.78
N VAL A 537 -8.76 -3.92 -5.00
CA VAL A 537 -7.48 -3.54 -4.42
C VAL A 537 -7.43 -3.96 -2.96
N ALA A 538 -6.37 -4.68 -2.57
CA ALA A 538 -6.11 -5.03 -1.18
C ALA A 538 -4.67 -4.68 -0.78
N SER A 539 -4.48 -4.11 0.42
CA SER A 539 -3.16 -3.89 1.01
C SER A 539 -2.76 -5.05 1.93
N VAL A 540 -1.47 -5.39 1.92
CA VAL A 540 -0.86 -6.41 2.79
C VAL A 540 -0.13 -5.69 3.91
N GLY A 541 -0.90 -5.15 4.87
CA GLY A 541 -0.43 -4.57 6.12
C GLY A 541 0.62 -3.44 6.01
N PHE A 542 0.90 -2.78 7.14
CA PHE A 542 1.96 -1.78 7.20
C PHE A 542 3.34 -2.45 7.33
N ASN A 543 4.28 -2.10 6.44
CA ASN A 543 5.69 -2.50 6.50
C ASN A 543 5.93 -4.02 6.50
N GLN A 544 5.20 -4.73 5.62
CA GLN A 544 5.27 -6.20 5.46
C GLN A 544 5.81 -6.63 4.08
N VAL A 545 6.67 -5.83 3.44
CA VAL A 545 7.18 -6.11 2.08
C VAL A 545 7.90 -7.45 2.00
N GLU A 546 8.85 -7.69 2.90
CA GLU A 546 9.64 -8.92 2.96
C GLU A 546 8.75 -10.14 3.25
N GLU A 547 7.81 -10.01 4.21
CA GLU A 547 6.84 -11.05 4.56
C GLU A 547 5.93 -11.39 3.37
N SER A 548 5.43 -10.36 2.66
CA SER A 548 4.57 -10.52 1.49
C SER A 548 5.26 -11.30 0.37
N LEU A 549 6.55 -11.04 0.15
CA LEU A 549 7.33 -11.67 -0.92
C LEU A 549 7.80 -13.09 -0.55
N LEU A 550 8.13 -13.35 0.72
CA LEU A 550 8.75 -14.60 1.12
C LEU A 550 7.74 -15.62 1.66
N SER A 551 6.73 -15.19 2.41
CA SER A 551 5.82 -16.09 3.11
C SER A 551 4.98 -16.95 2.14
N PRO A 552 4.91 -18.29 2.33
CA PRO A 552 4.08 -19.18 1.52
C PRO A 552 2.58 -18.86 1.56
N SER A 553 2.09 -18.30 2.67
CA SER A 553 0.68 -17.97 2.88
C SER A 553 0.33 -16.53 2.56
N SER A 554 1.25 -15.77 1.94
CA SER A 554 1.00 -14.37 1.65
C SER A 554 -0.07 -14.18 0.57
N PRO A 555 -0.85 -13.08 0.61
CA PRO A 555 -1.77 -12.73 -0.48
C PRO A 555 -1.08 -12.62 -1.84
N PHE A 556 0.21 -12.30 -1.89
CA PHE A 556 0.98 -12.25 -3.14
C PHE A 556 1.10 -13.63 -3.79
N ARG A 557 1.20 -14.72 -3.02
CA ARG A 557 1.30 -16.08 -3.57
C ARG A 557 -0.06 -16.66 -3.97
N SER A 558 -1.13 -16.27 -3.29
CA SER A 558 -2.49 -16.66 -3.67
C SER A 558 -3.05 -15.86 -4.86
N ASN A 559 -2.30 -14.88 -5.37
CA ASN A 559 -2.68 -14.04 -6.51
C ASN A 559 -1.75 -14.19 -7.74
N PRO A 560 -1.62 -15.39 -8.34
CA PRO A 560 -0.71 -15.62 -9.47
C PRO A 560 -1.18 -14.99 -10.79
N GLN A 561 -2.47 -14.70 -10.95
CA GLN A 561 -3.05 -14.12 -12.17
C GLN A 561 -3.40 -12.63 -12.05
N GLY A 562 -3.26 -12.04 -10.86
CA GLY A 562 -3.48 -10.62 -10.59
C GLY A 562 -2.18 -9.81 -10.59
N LEU A 563 -2.26 -8.58 -10.08
CA LEU A 563 -1.12 -7.66 -10.03
C LEU A 563 -0.62 -7.52 -8.59
N ASN A 564 0.63 -7.90 -8.35
CA ASN A 564 1.27 -7.69 -7.04
C ASN A 564 2.27 -6.52 -7.16
N ILE A 565 2.20 -5.59 -6.22
CA ILE A 565 2.91 -4.30 -6.29
C ILE A 565 3.68 -4.05 -4.99
N VAL A 566 4.97 -3.73 -5.12
CA VAL A 566 5.85 -3.35 -4.01
C VAL A 566 6.19 -1.86 -4.09
N LEU A 567 5.92 -1.14 -3.00
CA LEU A 567 6.18 0.29 -2.85
C LEU A 567 7.13 0.54 -1.67
N VAL A 568 8.25 1.22 -1.92
CA VAL A 568 9.28 1.48 -0.90
C VAL A 568 9.63 2.96 -0.91
N ARG A 569 9.86 3.54 0.28
CA ARG A 569 10.39 4.91 0.43
C ARG A 569 11.81 4.90 1.01
N PRO A 570 12.68 5.83 0.61
CA PRO A 570 14.07 5.85 1.07
C PRO A 570 14.20 6.03 2.60
N GLU A 571 13.26 6.73 3.24
CA GLU A 571 13.28 6.99 4.69
C GLU A 571 13.12 5.73 5.54
N ASP A 572 12.52 4.66 4.99
CA ASP A 572 12.35 3.38 5.70
C ASP A 572 13.53 2.42 5.53
N LEU A 573 14.48 2.77 4.65
CA LEU A 573 15.67 1.98 4.41
C LEU A 573 16.85 2.47 5.25
N ILE A 574 17.01 3.79 5.40
CA ILE A 574 18.13 4.38 6.13
C ILE A 574 17.85 4.37 7.64
N SER A 575 18.82 3.92 8.42
CA SER A 575 18.75 3.92 9.90
C SER A 575 20.11 4.24 10.51
N ASP A 576 20.17 4.47 11.83
CA ASP A 576 21.45 4.69 12.54
C ASP A 576 22.42 3.50 12.39
N ALA A 577 21.88 2.27 12.28
CA ALA A 577 22.65 1.05 12.05
C ALA A 577 23.01 0.82 10.57
N ASP A 578 22.31 1.48 9.65
CA ASP A 578 22.49 1.39 8.19
C ASP A 578 22.37 2.77 7.54
N SER A 579 23.42 3.57 7.70
CA SER A 579 23.47 4.97 7.21
C SER A 579 23.35 5.13 5.70
N GLN A 580 23.54 4.05 4.93
CA GLN A 580 23.38 4.04 3.47
C GLN A 580 22.03 3.46 3.04
N GLY A 581 21.30 2.80 3.95
CA GLY A 581 20.03 2.10 3.67
C GLY A 581 20.16 0.87 2.75
N GLN A 582 21.39 0.45 2.46
CA GLN A 582 21.65 -0.64 1.50
C GLN A 582 21.51 -2.01 2.12
N ILE A 583 21.64 -2.17 3.44
CA ILE A 583 21.50 -3.49 4.10
C ILE A 583 20.04 -3.94 4.01
N ARG A 584 19.10 -3.11 4.46
CA ARG A 584 17.67 -3.42 4.33
C ARG A 584 17.24 -3.42 2.87
N GLY A 585 17.73 -2.45 2.09
CA GLY A 585 17.47 -2.40 0.65
C GLY A 585 17.87 -3.72 -0.03
N GLN A 586 19.02 -4.29 0.31
CA GLN A 586 19.53 -5.53 -0.29
C GLN A 586 18.63 -6.72 0.07
N GLN A 587 18.16 -6.79 1.32
CA GLN A 587 17.22 -7.83 1.75
C GLN A 587 15.92 -7.79 0.94
N ILE A 588 15.36 -6.60 0.73
CA ILE A 588 14.15 -6.43 -0.09
C ILE A 588 14.43 -6.79 -1.55
N ILE A 589 15.55 -6.35 -2.13
CA ILE A 589 15.94 -6.70 -3.51
C ILE A 589 16.12 -8.21 -3.68
N GLU A 590 16.70 -8.91 -2.71
CA GLU A 590 16.85 -10.36 -2.75
C GLU A 590 15.50 -11.08 -2.65
N ALA A 591 14.59 -10.59 -1.80
CA ALA A 591 13.22 -11.09 -1.72
C ALA A 591 12.46 -10.88 -3.04
N ILE A 592 12.58 -9.69 -3.64
CA ILE A 592 12.02 -9.37 -4.97
C ILE A 592 12.59 -10.33 -6.02
N ARG A 593 13.91 -10.51 -6.06
CA ARG A 593 14.57 -11.40 -7.02
C ARG A 593 14.13 -12.85 -6.86
N HIS A 594 13.98 -13.32 -5.62
CA HIS A 594 13.49 -14.67 -5.34
C HIS A 594 12.04 -14.85 -5.79
N TYR A 595 11.17 -13.90 -5.46
CA TYR A 595 9.76 -13.95 -5.82
C TYR A 595 9.55 -13.85 -7.34
N ALA A 596 10.20 -12.90 -8.01
CA ALA A 596 10.05 -12.63 -9.44
C ALA A 596 10.51 -13.80 -10.34
N LYS A 597 11.46 -14.63 -9.86
CA LYS A 597 11.86 -15.86 -10.56
C LYS A 597 10.71 -16.87 -10.70
N GLN A 598 9.82 -16.93 -9.70
CA GLN A 598 8.69 -17.86 -9.66
C GLN A 598 7.40 -17.20 -10.16
N HIS A 599 7.28 -15.89 -10.00
CA HIS A 599 6.09 -15.11 -10.33
C HIS A 599 6.46 -13.86 -11.14
N PRO A 600 6.86 -14.02 -12.41
CA PRO A 600 7.19 -12.88 -13.24
C PRO A 600 5.94 -12.04 -13.56
N GLY A 601 6.10 -10.72 -13.54
CA GLY A 601 5.01 -9.74 -13.63
C GLY A 601 4.85 -8.86 -12.38
N LEU A 602 5.60 -9.14 -11.30
CA LEU A 602 5.68 -8.31 -10.09
C LEU A 602 6.01 -6.86 -10.45
N VAL A 603 5.22 -5.91 -9.94
CA VAL A 603 5.48 -4.48 -10.11
C VAL A 603 6.29 -3.98 -8.92
N VAL A 604 7.38 -3.28 -9.17
CA VAL A 604 8.23 -2.70 -8.13
C VAL A 604 8.48 -1.24 -8.45
N ALA A 605 8.25 -0.36 -7.48
CA ALA A 605 8.54 1.06 -7.63
C ALA A 605 10.03 1.38 -7.53
N ASN A 606 10.48 2.38 -8.30
CA ASN A 606 11.72 3.09 -7.98
C ASN A 606 11.55 3.91 -6.69
N LEU A 607 12.66 4.31 -6.07
CA LEU A 607 12.62 5.09 -4.82
C LEU A 607 12.32 6.56 -5.13
N PRO A 608 11.28 7.16 -4.51
CA PRO A 608 11.01 8.58 -4.64
C PRO A 608 12.08 9.41 -3.91
N PRO A 609 12.13 10.73 -4.15
CA PRO A 609 12.81 11.65 -3.25
C PRO A 609 12.31 11.51 -1.80
N ALA A 610 13.19 11.73 -0.82
CA ALA A 610 12.77 11.81 0.58
C ALA A 610 11.90 13.07 0.78
N THR A 611 10.74 12.89 1.42
CA THR A 611 9.73 13.93 1.63
C THR A 611 9.58 14.33 3.09
N SER A 612 9.95 13.44 4.02
CA SER A 612 9.80 13.65 5.46
C SER A 612 10.67 14.79 5.98
N VAL A 613 10.07 15.71 6.73
CA VAL A 613 10.80 16.80 7.43
C VAL A 613 11.58 16.31 8.65
N PHE A 614 11.24 15.13 9.16
CA PHE A 614 11.89 14.53 10.32
C PHE A 614 13.16 13.76 9.93
N PHE A 615 13.34 13.52 8.64
CA PHE A 615 14.44 12.74 8.10
C PHE A 615 15.69 13.61 7.93
N ARG A 616 16.71 13.35 8.76
CA ARG A 616 17.94 14.17 8.86
C ARG A 616 19.12 13.55 8.11
N VAL A 617 18.91 13.20 6.84
CA VAL A 617 19.93 12.60 5.96
C VAL A 617 20.21 13.55 4.80
N SER A 618 21.45 13.59 4.30
CA SER A 618 21.80 14.51 3.21
C SER A 618 21.14 14.09 1.89
N SER A 619 20.78 15.08 1.05
CA SER A 619 20.20 14.82 -0.27
C SER A 619 21.12 13.99 -1.17
N ALA A 620 22.44 14.13 -1.02
CA ALA A 620 23.43 13.33 -1.74
C ALA A 620 23.37 11.84 -1.37
N GLN A 621 23.19 11.51 -0.09
CA GLN A 621 23.01 10.14 0.38
C GLN A 621 21.70 9.53 -0.14
N VAL A 622 20.60 10.29 -0.09
CA VAL A 622 19.31 9.83 -0.65
C VAL A 622 19.42 9.58 -2.15
N LEU A 623 20.06 10.47 -2.90
CA LEU A 623 20.30 10.29 -4.32
C LEU A 623 21.17 9.05 -4.62
N ALA A 624 22.22 8.83 -3.82
CA ALA A 624 23.06 7.65 -3.93
C ALA A 624 22.27 6.35 -3.70
N LEU A 625 21.40 6.31 -2.68
CA LEU A 625 20.52 5.18 -2.41
C LEU A 625 19.52 4.95 -3.55
N ARG A 626 18.89 6.02 -4.08
CA ARG A 626 17.98 5.93 -5.23
C ARG A 626 18.66 5.36 -6.47
N ASN A 627 19.85 5.86 -6.80
CA ASN A 627 20.64 5.35 -7.93
C ASN A 627 21.05 3.90 -7.73
N TRP A 628 21.49 3.55 -6.52
CA TRP A 628 21.83 2.18 -6.17
C TRP A 628 20.62 1.25 -6.31
N TRP A 629 19.46 1.62 -5.76
CA TRP A 629 18.22 0.85 -5.86
C TRP A 629 17.83 0.59 -7.31
N GLN A 630 17.84 1.64 -8.13
CA GLN A 630 17.55 1.54 -9.57
C GLN A 630 18.53 0.58 -10.26
N SER A 631 19.83 0.69 -9.96
CA SER A 631 20.84 -0.21 -10.53
C SER A 631 20.60 -1.67 -10.16
N GLN A 632 20.11 -1.95 -8.95
CA GLN A 632 19.77 -3.30 -8.52
C GLN A 632 18.52 -3.82 -9.23
N LEU A 633 17.45 -3.02 -9.32
CA LEU A 633 16.22 -3.44 -9.98
C LEU A 633 16.41 -3.78 -11.46
N VAL A 634 17.26 -3.05 -12.18
CA VAL A 634 17.57 -3.35 -13.60
C VAL A 634 18.19 -4.74 -13.78
N THR A 635 18.85 -5.29 -12.75
CA THR A 635 19.41 -6.66 -12.81
C THR A 635 18.38 -7.77 -12.57
N VAL A 636 17.16 -7.42 -12.13
CA VAL A 636 16.12 -8.40 -11.82
C VAL A 636 15.27 -8.66 -13.05
N SER A 637 15.35 -9.88 -13.58
CA SER A 637 14.46 -10.34 -14.66
C SER A 637 13.05 -10.61 -14.13
N GLY A 638 12.03 -10.31 -14.93
CA GLY A 638 10.64 -10.68 -14.61
C GLY A 638 9.89 -9.69 -13.72
N ILE A 639 10.44 -8.50 -13.46
CA ILE A 639 9.71 -7.40 -12.80
C ILE A 639 9.26 -6.33 -13.81
N ARG A 640 8.25 -5.54 -13.42
CA ARG A 640 7.86 -4.30 -14.08
C ARG A 640 8.14 -3.12 -13.16
N LEU A 641 8.69 -2.04 -13.72
CA LEU A 641 9.01 -0.85 -12.95
C LEU A 641 7.83 0.13 -12.91
N LEU A 642 7.56 0.67 -11.74
CA LEU A 642 6.65 1.79 -11.52
C LEU A 642 7.46 3.04 -11.18
N ASP A 643 7.21 4.14 -11.89
CA ASP A 643 7.91 5.41 -11.67
C ASP A 643 7.27 6.24 -10.55
N PHE A 644 7.49 5.80 -9.31
CA PHE A 644 7.04 6.54 -8.13
C PHE A 644 7.85 7.82 -7.90
N ALA A 645 9.13 7.83 -8.30
CA ALA A 645 9.94 9.04 -8.25
C ALA A 645 9.35 10.17 -9.09
N GLY A 646 8.98 9.89 -10.34
CA GLY A 646 8.36 10.89 -11.22
C GLY A 646 7.06 11.46 -10.64
N VAL A 647 6.24 10.65 -9.95
CA VAL A 647 5.03 11.14 -9.26
C VAL A 647 5.35 12.24 -8.24
N VAL A 648 6.32 12.00 -7.36
CA VAL A 648 6.70 12.95 -6.30
C VAL A 648 7.46 14.15 -6.89
N GLU A 649 8.28 13.94 -7.92
CA GLU A 649 9.06 15.01 -8.56
C GLU A 649 8.16 15.97 -9.34
N ASN A 650 7.14 15.47 -10.04
CA ASN A 650 6.18 16.31 -10.77
C ASN A 650 5.29 17.15 -9.84
N LEU A 651 4.87 16.60 -8.69
CA LEU A 651 4.12 17.35 -7.67
C LEU A 651 5.02 18.31 -6.88
N GLY A 652 6.30 17.96 -6.71
CA GLY A 652 7.25 18.68 -5.89
C GLY A 652 7.17 18.31 -4.40
N LEU A 653 8.31 18.42 -3.70
CA LEU A 653 8.47 17.94 -2.32
C LEU A 653 7.50 18.58 -1.32
N GLN A 654 7.22 19.88 -1.46
CA GLN A 654 6.37 20.59 -0.51
C GLN A 654 4.91 20.14 -0.59
N GLN A 655 4.41 19.92 -1.81
CA GLN A 655 3.04 19.47 -2.04
C GLN A 655 2.88 17.96 -1.78
N SER A 656 3.99 17.22 -1.78
CA SER A 656 3.98 15.75 -1.65
C SER A 656 3.90 15.25 -0.21
N ARG A 657 4.22 16.07 0.80
CA ARG A 657 4.29 15.63 2.21
C ARG A 657 3.06 16.03 3.00
N ASP A 658 2.69 15.17 3.95
CA ASP A 658 1.73 15.50 5.01
C ASP A 658 2.36 15.19 6.38
N THR A 659 2.94 16.21 7.00
CA THR A 659 3.68 16.07 8.26
C THR A 659 2.78 15.64 9.41
N ALA A 660 1.52 16.08 9.43
CA ALA A 660 0.60 15.73 10.50
C ALA A 660 0.17 14.26 10.38
N MET A 661 -0.16 13.82 9.17
CA MET A 661 -0.51 12.43 8.89
C MET A 661 0.69 11.50 9.07
N GLU A 662 1.91 11.92 8.72
CA GLU A 662 3.12 11.12 8.94
C GLU A 662 3.30 10.77 10.42
N VAL A 663 3.12 11.75 11.31
CA VAL A 663 3.30 11.57 12.76
C VAL A 663 2.18 10.73 13.37
N VAL A 664 0.93 10.96 12.95
CA VAL A 664 -0.25 10.36 13.60
C VAL A 664 -0.55 8.97 13.06
N THR A 665 -0.46 8.76 11.74
CA THR A 665 -0.94 7.55 11.06
C THR A 665 0.13 6.83 10.23
N ARG A 666 1.38 7.31 10.23
CA ARG A 666 2.46 6.81 9.37
C ARG A 666 2.13 6.82 7.87
N ALA A 667 1.22 7.72 7.47
CA ALA A 667 0.93 8.06 6.08
C ALA A 667 1.73 9.32 5.72
N PRO A 668 2.92 9.21 5.11
CA PRO A 668 3.83 10.34 4.97
C PRO A 668 3.50 11.29 3.83
N TYR A 669 2.68 10.83 2.88
CA TYR A 669 2.38 11.58 1.67
C TYR A 669 1.05 12.32 1.76
N ALA A 670 0.98 13.46 1.09
CA ALA A 670 -0.28 14.15 0.88
C ALA A 670 -1.24 13.30 0.01
N GLN A 671 -2.54 13.52 0.16
CA GLN A 671 -3.57 12.77 -0.57
C GLN A 671 -3.41 12.84 -2.10
N THR A 672 -2.88 13.94 -2.62
CA THR A 672 -2.57 14.11 -4.05
C THR A 672 -1.52 13.12 -4.55
N VAL A 673 -0.52 12.76 -3.74
CA VAL A 673 0.47 11.74 -4.11
C VAL A 673 -0.19 10.37 -4.22
N TYR A 674 -1.07 10.01 -3.26
CA TYR A 674 -1.79 8.74 -3.31
C TYR A 674 -2.70 8.65 -4.54
N GLN A 675 -3.39 9.74 -4.89
CA GLN A 675 -4.15 9.82 -6.14
C GLN A 675 -3.26 9.60 -7.37
N HIS A 676 -2.20 10.40 -7.54
CA HIS A 676 -1.31 10.29 -8.70
C HIS A 676 -0.63 8.93 -8.78
N LEU A 677 -0.29 8.32 -7.64
CA LEU A 677 0.27 6.97 -7.60
C LEU A 677 -0.76 5.90 -8.01
N GLY A 678 -2.01 6.03 -7.55
CA GLY A 678 -3.13 5.18 -8.00
C GLY A 678 -3.35 5.29 -9.51
N VAL A 679 -3.30 6.50 -10.06
CA VAL A 679 -3.39 6.77 -11.50
C VAL A 679 -2.20 6.18 -12.28
N ALA A 680 -0.98 6.30 -11.75
CA ALA A 680 0.20 5.68 -12.34
C ALA A 680 0.10 4.14 -12.38
N ILE A 681 -0.48 3.52 -11.35
CA ILE A 681 -0.78 2.08 -11.35
C ILE A 681 -1.90 1.75 -12.34
N ALA A 682 -2.95 2.59 -12.44
CA ALA A 682 -4.03 2.40 -13.41
C ALA A 682 -3.52 2.42 -14.86
N ARG A 683 -2.53 3.26 -15.17
CA ARG A 683 -1.81 3.25 -16.46
C ARG A 683 -1.16 1.88 -16.74
N LEU A 684 -0.51 1.27 -15.75
CA LEU A 684 0.06 -0.09 -15.89
C LEU A 684 -1.04 -1.15 -16.10
N VAL A 685 -2.17 -1.03 -15.42
CA VAL A 685 -3.34 -1.91 -15.60
C VAL A 685 -3.86 -1.76 -17.04
N ARG A 686 -4.05 -0.54 -17.55
CA ARG A 686 -4.44 -0.27 -18.94
C ARG A 686 -3.44 -0.87 -19.92
N GLN A 687 -2.14 -0.68 -19.72
CA GLN A 687 -1.10 -1.25 -20.58
C GLN A 687 -1.13 -2.79 -20.61
N THR A 688 -1.53 -3.41 -19.49
CA THR A 688 -1.55 -4.87 -19.33
C THR A 688 -2.80 -5.50 -19.95
N TYR A 689 -3.96 -4.91 -19.71
CA TYR A 689 -5.25 -5.55 -19.99
C TYR A 689 -5.99 -4.97 -21.21
N MET A 690 -5.63 -3.76 -21.65
CA MET A 690 -6.27 -3.10 -22.80
C MET A 690 -5.38 -3.12 -24.05
N PRO A 691 -5.95 -3.33 -25.24
CA PRO A 691 -5.18 -3.26 -26.48
C PRO A 691 -4.67 -1.83 -26.71
N ALA A 692 -3.41 -1.69 -27.11
CA ALA A 692 -2.89 -0.41 -27.58
C ALA A 692 -3.52 -0.03 -28.94
N LYS A 693 -3.74 1.26 -29.16
CA LYS A 693 -4.08 1.86 -30.45
C LYS A 693 -2.92 1.63 -31.41
N LYS A 694 -3.25 1.41 -32.68
CA LYS A 694 -2.29 0.92 -33.69
C LYS A 694 -2.04 1.92 -34.79
N VAL A 695 -2.89 2.94 -34.93
CA VAL A 695 -2.83 3.92 -36.01
C VAL A 695 -3.05 5.31 -35.45
N ILE A 696 -2.26 6.28 -35.90
CA ILE A 696 -2.57 7.69 -35.79
C ILE A 696 -2.86 8.23 -37.20
N ALA A 697 -4.07 8.78 -37.37
CA ALA A 697 -4.54 9.39 -38.58
C ALA A 697 -4.40 10.91 -38.44
N LEU A 698 -3.64 11.51 -39.37
CA LEU A 698 -3.15 12.87 -39.28
C LEU A 698 -3.77 13.70 -40.41
N ASP A 699 -4.29 14.87 -40.07
CA ASP A 699 -4.44 15.93 -41.06
C ASP A 699 -3.07 16.49 -41.48
N CYS A 700 -3.03 17.30 -42.55
CA CYS A 700 -1.82 17.90 -43.08
C CYS A 700 -1.72 19.39 -42.71
N ASP A 701 -2.57 20.22 -43.31
CA ASP A 701 -2.58 21.67 -43.06
C ASP A 701 -2.89 21.97 -41.59
N ASN A 702 -2.20 22.96 -41.02
CA ASN A 702 -2.27 23.35 -39.59
C ASN A 702 -2.07 22.22 -38.56
N THR A 703 -1.63 21.03 -39.02
CA THR A 703 -1.43 19.84 -38.19
C THR A 703 0.00 19.31 -38.31
N LEU A 704 0.51 19.08 -39.52
CA LEU A 704 1.90 18.68 -39.80
C LEU A 704 2.80 19.87 -40.15
N TRP A 705 2.22 20.98 -40.57
CA TRP A 705 2.84 22.29 -40.79
C TRP A 705 1.81 23.38 -40.53
N GLY A 706 2.23 24.64 -40.36
CA GLY A 706 1.30 25.76 -40.25
C GLY A 706 0.97 26.36 -41.62
N GLY A 707 -0.27 26.80 -41.82
CA GLY A 707 -0.75 27.32 -43.10
C GLY A 707 -1.43 26.26 -43.96
N VAL A 708 -2.00 26.71 -45.07
CA VAL A 708 -2.78 25.90 -46.03
C VAL A 708 -2.00 25.80 -47.33
N ILE A 709 -1.52 24.61 -47.68
CA ILE A 709 -0.60 24.45 -48.83
C ILE A 709 -1.18 24.97 -50.15
N GLY A 710 -2.49 24.80 -50.37
CA GLY A 710 -3.17 25.27 -51.58
C GLY A 710 -3.29 26.80 -51.69
N GLU A 711 -3.15 27.53 -50.57
CA GLU A 711 -3.25 29.00 -50.51
C GLU A 711 -1.87 29.66 -50.37
N ASP A 712 -1.05 29.15 -49.45
CA ASP A 712 0.24 29.74 -49.07
C ASP A 712 1.40 29.25 -49.94
N GLY A 713 1.25 28.08 -50.58
CA GLY A 713 2.29 27.42 -51.36
C GLY A 713 3.47 26.93 -50.51
N LEU A 714 4.39 26.20 -51.17
CA LEU A 714 5.50 25.48 -50.50
C LEU A 714 6.39 26.37 -49.61
N ASN A 715 6.62 27.63 -50.00
CA ASN A 715 7.48 28.56 -49.25
C ASN A 715 6.70 29.40 -48.20
N GLY A 716 5.37 29.35 -48.21
CA GLY A 716 4.51 30.12 -47.31
C GLY A 716 4.10 29.35 -46.06
N ILE A 717 4.14 28.01 -46.10
CA ILE A 717 3.84 27.19 -44.93
C ILE A 717 4.90 27.33 -43.84
N ALA A 718 4.46 27.32 -42.59
CA ALA A 718 5.33 27.40 -41.41
C ALA A 718 5.80 26.00 -41.00
N LEU A 719 7.03 25.66 -41.40
CA LEU A 719 7.75 24.45 -40.99
C LEU A 719 9.24 24.76 -40.95
N GLY A 720 9.88 24.63 -39.78
CA GLY A 720 11.27 25.08 -39.60
C GLY A 720 11.73 25.09 -38.16
N ASP A 721 12.85 25.75 -37.87
CA ASP A 721 13.43 25.81 -36.52
C ASP A 721 12.89 26.95 -35.63
N ASP A 722 12.17 27.92 -36.23
CA ASP A 722 11.57 29.09 -35.58
C ASP A 722 10.07 28.93 -35.34
N HIS A 723 9.51 29.66 -34.36
CA HIS A 723 8.07 29.64 -34.09
C HIS A 723 7.28 30.38 -35.19
N PRO A 724 6.15 29.84 -35.69
CA PRO A 724 5.45 28.63 -35.22
C PRO A 724 5.91 27.30 -35.85
N GLY A 725 6.73 27.32 -36.90
CA GLY A 725 7.20 26.13 -37.63
C GLY A 725 7.89 25.07 -36.75
N ARG A 726 8.60 25.51 -35.71
CA ARG A 726 9.27 24.65 -34.73
C ARG A 726 8.30 23.70 -34.02
N SER A 727 7.10 24.17 -33.71
CA SER A 727 6.09 23.36 -33.03
C SER A 727 5.69 22.14 -33.86
N PHE A 728 5.47 22.35 -35.17
CA PHE A 728 5.15 21.30 -36.12
C PHE A 728 6.30 20.34 -36.35
N LYS A 729 7.54 20.85 -36.46
CA LYS A 729 8.75 20.02 -36.59
C LYS A 729 8.95 19.11 -35.37
N LEU A 730 8.73 19.62 -34.16
CA LEU A 730 8.76 18.82 -32.93
C LEU A 730 7.62 17.79 -32.87
N PHE A 731 6.43 18.14 -33.36
CA PHE A 731 5.32 17.21 -33.47
C PHE A 731 5.64 16.06 -34.43
N GLN A 732 6.21 16.34 -35.60
CA GLN A 732 6.68 15.31 -36.53
C GLN A 732 7.73 14.38 -35.90
N GLN A 733 8.66 14.93 -35.12
CA GLN A 733 9.64 14.11 -34.38
C GLN A 733 8.95 13.17 -33.38
N ALA A 734 7.97 13.68 -32.61
CA ALA A 734 7.21 12.85 -31.68
C ALA A 734 6.38 11.75 -32.38
N LEU A 735 5.86 12.03 -33.58
CA LEU A 735 5.19 11.03 -34.42
C LEU A 735 6.15 9.93 -34.90
N LEU A 736 7.40 10.29 -35.26
CA LEU A 736 8.43 9.32 -35.60
C LEU A 736 8.80 8.43 -34.40
N ASP A 737 8.85 8.99 -33.18
CA ASP A 737 9.11 8.23 -31.95
C ASP A 737 7.94 7.27 -31.61
N ILE A 738 6.70 7.66 -31.91
CA ILE A 738 5.53 6.78 -31.85
C ILE A 738 5.60 5.68 -32.91
N LYS A 739 5.98 6.04 -34.15
CA LYS A 739 6.14 5.07 -35.25
C LYS A 739 7.20 4.02 -34.92
N ALA A 740 8.31 4.42 -34.31
CA ALA A 740 9.38 3.50 -33.88
C ALA A 740 8.88 2.42 -32.89
N ARG A 741 7.79 2.70 -32.17
CA ARG A 741 7.11 1.73 -31.28
C ARG A 741 6.09 0.83 -32.01
N GLY A 742 5.94 0.98 -33.33
CA GLY A 742 5.11 0.15 -34.20
C GLY A 742 3.68 0.63 -34.43
N VAL A 743 3.41 1.91 -34.14
CA VAL A 743 2.18 2.59 -34.53
C VAL A 743 2.28 3.05 -35.99
N LEU A 744 1.22 2.83 -36.77
CA LEU A 744 1.17 3.26 -38.17
C LEU A 744 0.76 4.73 -38.25
N LEU A 745 1.43 5.48 -39.12
CA LEU A 745 1.03 6.83 -39.48
C LEU A 745 0.20 6.77 -40.77
N VAL A 746 -0.98 7.40 -40.79
CA VAL A 746 -1.80 7.54 -42.01
C VAL A 746 -2.21 8.99 -42.19
N LEU A 747 -2.39 9.43 -43.43
CA LEU A 747 -2.86 10.78 -43.74
C LEU A 747 -4.36 10.76 -44.05
N VAL A 748 -5.12 11.65 -43.42
CA VAL A 748 -6.55 11.87 -43.67
C VAL A 748 -6.79 13.37 -43.78
N SER A 749 -6.73 13.86 -45.01
CA SER A 749 -6.62 15.30 -45.26
C SER A 749 -7.46 15.75 -46.46
N LYS A 750 -7.97 16.98 -46.40
CA LYS A 750 -8.81 17.58 -47.45
C LYS A 750 -7.98 18.52 -48.31
N ASN A 751 -7.18 17.92 -49.18
CA ASN A 751 -6.28 18.62 -50.09
C ASN A 751 -6.26 17.95 -51.46
N GLU A 752 -5.62 18.61 -52.42
CA GLU A 752 -5.11 17.96 -53.60
C GLU A 752 -3.87 17.13 -53.24
N ALA A 753 -3.83 15.88 -53.72
CA ALA A 753 -2.79 14.93 -53.32
C ALA A 753 -1.38 15.38 -53.75
N ASP A 754 -1.26 15.98 -54.93
CA ASP A 754 0.03 16.41 -55.48
C ASP A 754 0.65 17.54 -54.64
N ASP A 755 -0.16 18.45 -54.10
CA ASP A 755 0.31 19.56 -53.25
C ASP A 755 0.89 19.04 -51.92
N VAL A 756 0.18 18.13 -51.26
CA VAL A 756 0.65 17.49 -50.02
C VAL A 756 1.97 16.76 -50.29
N TRP A 757 2.02 15.97 -51.37
CA TRP A 757 3.22 15.23 -51.71
C TRP A 757 4.39 16.12 -52.12
N GLN A 758 4.13 17.29 -52.70
CA GLN A 758 5.16 18.29 -52.98
C GLN A 758 5.87 18.74 -51.69
N VAL A 759 5.12 18.95 -50.60
CA VAL A 759 5.71 19.30 -49.29
C VAL A 759 6.60 18.17 -48.77
N PHE A 760 6.11 16.93 -48.80
CA PHE A 760 6.87 15.74 -48.36
C PHE A 760 8.20 15.56 -49.10
N ASP A 761 8.23 15.87 -50.39
CA ASP A 761 9.40 15.62 -51.23
C ASP A 761 10.37 16.81 -51.29
N GLN A 762 9.86 18.05 -51.24
CA GLN A 762 10.63 19.25 -51.57
C GLN A 762 10.91 20.17 -50.38
N HIS A 763 10.11 20.13 -49.30
CA HIS A 763 10.32 21.04 -48.17
C HIS A 763 11.52 20.59 -47.32
N PRO A 764 12.53 21.46 -47.10
CA PRO A 764 13.80 21.06 -46.46
C PRO A 764 13.63 20.61 -45.00
N ASP A 765 12.72 21.23 -44.26
CA ASP A 765 12.46 20.93 -42.84
C ASP A 765 11.43 19.82 -42.62
N MET A 766 10.93 19.18 -43.68
CA MET A 766 9.97 18.08 -43.56
C MET A 766 10.66 16.80 -43.09
N LEU A 767 10.37 16.40 -41.85
CA LEU A 767 11.00 15.23 -41.22
C LEU A 767 10.34 13.93 -41.69
N LEU A 768 9.00 13.90 -41.74
CA LEU A 768 8.24 12.76 -42.23
C LEU A 768 8.49 12.56 -43.73
N LYS A 769 8.74 11.31 -44.13
CA LYS A 769 8.91 10.89 -45.52
C LYS A 769 7.71 10.06 -45.98
N ARG A 770 7.52 9.95 -47.29
CA ARG A 770 6.46 9.09 -47.86
C ARG A 770 6.53 7.65 -47.32
N SER A 771 7.75 7.13 -47.13
CA SER A 771 7.99 5.80 -46.54
C SER A 771 7.53 5.65 -45.10
N ASP A 772 7.28 6.75 -44.39
CA ASP A 772 6.76 6.74 -43.02
C ASP A 772 5.23 6.60 -42.97
N ILE A 773 4.55 6.90 -44.07
CA ILE A 773 3.10 6.86 -44.19
C ILE A 773 2.68 5.48 -44.69
N ALA A 774 1.87 4.78 -43.89
CA ALA A 774 1.41 3.42 -44.19
C ALA A 774 0.29 3.41 -45.25
N ALA A 775 -0.61 4.40 -45.19
CA ALA A 775 -1.71 4.58 -46.13
C ALA A 775 -2.20 6.04 -46.06
N HIS A 776 -2.94 6.51 -47.05
CA HIS A 776 -3.45 7.88 -47.09
C HIS A 776 -4.83 7.98 -47.76
N ARG A 777 -5.58 9.00 -47.37
CA ARG A 777 -6.78 9.50 -48.03
C ARG A 777 -6.68 11.02 -48.08
N ILE A 778 -6.08 11.51 -49.16
CA ILE A 778 -5.95 12.94 -49.45
C ILE A 778 -6.97 13.25 -50.54
N ASN A 779 -8.16 13.67 -50.12
CA ASN A 779 -9.31 13.93 -51.00
C ASN A 779 -10.38 14.72 -50.24
N TRP A 780 -11.43 15.12 -50.94
CA TRP A 780 -12.51 15.95 -50.41
C TRP A 780 -13.68 15.16 -49.76
N GLN A 781 -13.54 13.84 -49.54
CA GLN A 781 -14.58 13.05 -48.88
C GLN A 781 -14.61 13.30 -47.36
N PRO A 782 -15.74 13.03 -46.67
CA PRO A 782 -15.81 13.12 -45.21
C PRO A 782 -14.72 12.27 -44.51
N LYS A 783 -14.06 12.83 -43.49
CA LYS A 783 -12.91 12.18 -42.83
C LYS A 783 -13.32 10.88 -42.14
N SER A 784 -14.52 10.78 -41.58
CA SER A 784 -15.06 9.53 -41.04
C SER A 784 -15.16 8.39 -42.07
N ASN A 785 -15.53 8.67 -43.31
CA ASN A 785 -15.59 7.69 -44.40
C ASN A 785 -14.18 7.25 -44.81
N ASN A 786 -13.26 8.21 -44.93
CA ASN A 786 -11.85 7.94 -45.22
C ASN A 786 -11.22 7.04 -44.15
N LEU A 787 -11.50 7.30 -42.86
CA LEU A 787 -11.05 6.47 -41.74
C LEU A 787 -11.59 5.03 -41.82
N ARG A 788 -12.88 4.83 -42.16
CA ARG A 788 -13.44 3.48 -42.36
C ARG A 788 -12.78 2.75 -43.53
N SER A 789 -12.55 3.45 -44.63
CA SER A 789 -11.84 2.90 -45.80
C SER A 789 -10.41 2.48 -45.45
N LEU A 790 -9.69 3.31 -44.70
CA LEU A 790 -8.34 3.00 -44.21
C LEU A 790 -8.33 1.83 -43.22
N ALA A 791 -9.31 1.75 -42.33
CA ALA A 791 -9.44 0.62 -41.40
C ALA A 791 -9.65 -0.71 -42.15
N GLN A 792 -10.44 -0.70 -43.22
CA GLN A 792 -10.63 -1.86 -44.10
C GLN A 792 -9.35 -2.22 -44.85
N GLU A 793 -8.69 -1.25 -45.48
CA GLU A 793 -7.43 -1.45 -46.22
C GLU A 793 -6.33 -2.04 -45.32
N LEU A 794 -6.19 -1.49 -44.11
CA LEU A 794 -5.18 -1.94 -43.14
C LEU A 794 -5.59 -3.22 -42.38
N ASN A 795 -6.81 -3.74 -42.60
CA ASN A 795 -7.38 -4.86 -41.86
C ASN A 795 -7.32 -4.67 -40.34
N LEU A 796 -7.67 -3.47 -39.88
CA LEU A 796 -7.71 -3.08 -38.47
C LEU A 796 -9.12 -2.65 -38.07
N GLY A 797 -9.47 -2.87 -36.80
CA GLY A 797 -10.67 -2.27 -36.24
C GLY A 797 -10.54 -0.75 -36.22
N ILE A 798 -11.63 -0.04 -36.52
CA ILE A 798 -11.67 1.43 -36.48
C ILE A 798 -11.41 1.97 -35.06
N ASP A 799 -11.68 1.17 -34.03
CA ASP A 799 -11.35 1.40 -32.62
C ASP A 799 -9.84 1.43 -32.33
N ALA A 800 -9.01 0.97 -33.27
CA ALA A 800 -7.55 1.03 -33.15
C ALA A 800 -6.94 2.36 -33.64
N PHE A 801 -7.77 3.30 -34.11
CA PHE A 801 -7.33 4.59 -34.67
C PHE A 801 -7.44 5.71 -33.63
N VAL A 802 -6.44 6.59 -33.66
CA VAL A 802 -6.46 7.92 -33.05
C VAL A 802 -6.45 8.94 -34.19
N PHE A 803 -7.30 9.95 -34.15
CA PHE A 803 -7.40 10.97 -35.17
C PHE A 803 -6.96 12.34 -34.64
N ALA A 804 -6.04 13.01 -35.32
CA ALA A 804 -5.48 14.31 -34.96
C ALA A 804 -5.66 15.29 -36.12
N ASP A 805 -6.38 16.38 -35.84
CA ASP A 805 -6.81 17.40 -36.79
C ASP A 805 -7.06 18.70 -36.02
N ASP A 806 -6.52 19.83 -36.49
CA ASP A 806 -6.67 21.13 -35.83
C ASP A 806 -8.10 21.66 -35.93
N SER A 807 -8.82 21.34 -37.01
CA SER A 807 -10.17 21.81 -37.30
C SER A 807 -11.20 21.24 -36.31
N PRO A 808 -11.84 22.08 -35.48
CA PRO A 808 -12.89 21.62 -34.57
C PRO A 808 -14.07 20.97 -35.30
N ASN A 809 -14.36 21.41 -36.53
CA ASN A 809 -15.45 20.89 -37.35
C ASN A 809 -15.18 19.46 -37.82
N GLU A 810 -13.97 19.18 -38.28
CA GLU A 810 -13.59 17.83 -38.71
C GLU A 810 -13.50 16.88 -37.51
N ARG A 811 -13.00 17.36 -36.36
CA ARG A 811 -13.03 16.60 -35.10
C ARG A 811 -14.45 16.23 -34.68
N LEU A 812 -15.40 17.16 -34.77
CA LEU A 812 -16.81 16.91 -34.46
C LEU A 812 -17.47 15.96 -35.46
N GLU A 813 -17.14 16.06 -36.74
CA GLU A 813 -17.61 15.14 -37.79
C GLU A 813 -17.19 13.70 -37.48
N VAL A 814 -15.91 13.50 -37.16
CA VAL A 814 -15.37 12.17 -36.84
C VAL A 814 -15.93 11.64 -35.53
N SER A 815 -16.02 12.45 -34.46
CA SER A 815 -16.55 11.98 -33.18
C SER A 815 -18.03 11.58 -33.29
N THR A 816 -18.81 12.27 -34.13
CA THR A 816 -20.24 11.97 -34.35
C THR A 816 -20.43 10.74 -35.22
N ASN A 817 -19.73 10.66 -36.35
CA ASN A 817 -19.97 9.62 -37.36
C ASN A 817 -19.13 8.35 -37.13
N ALA A 818 -17.99 8.45 -36.46
CA ALA A 818 -17.09 7.33 -36.16
C ALA A 818 -16.69 7.32 -34.67
N PRO A 819 -17.65 7.15 -33.73
CA PRO A 819 -17.41 7.30 -32.29
C PRO A 819 -16.44 6.27 -31.67
N ALA A 820 -16.06 5.23 -32.41
CA ALA A 820 -15.04 4.29 -31.97
C ALA A 820 -13.61 4.83 -32.16
N VAL A 821 -13.41 5.86 -33.01
CA VAL A 821 -12.12 6.52 -33.20
C VAL A 821 -11.87 7.45 -32.02
N THR A 822 -10.68 7.34 -31.43
CA THR A 822 -10.25 8.30 -30.39
C THR A 822 -9.86 9.60 -31.06
N VAL A 823 -10.59 10.68 -30.82
CA VAL A 823 -10.30 12.00 -31.40
C VAL A 823 -9.40 12.78 -30.45
N MET A 824 -8.15 12.99 -30.85
CA MET A 824 -7.17 13.74 -30.06
C MET A 824 -7.57 15.23 -30.02
N PRO A 825 -7.62 15.88 -28.85
CA PRO A 825 -7.81 17.31 -28.79
C PRO A 825 -6.58 18.01 -29.36
N MET A 826 -6.81 18.90 -30.33
CA MET A 826 -5.79 19.73 -30.94
C MET A 826 -6.13 21.20 -30.64
N PRO A 827 -5.44 21.84 -29.67
CA PRO A 827 -5.65 23.24 -29.36
C PRO A 827 -5.17 24.13 -30.51
N SER A 828 -5.64 25.37 -30.59
CA SER A 828 -5.19 26.30 -31.64
C SER A 828 -3.71 26.67 -31.56
N ASP A 829 -3.08 26.47 -30.39
CA ASP A 829 -1.65 26.66 -30.19
C ASP A 829 -0.88 25.34 -30.40
N PRO A 830 -0.12 25.20 -31.49
CA PRO A 830 0.59 23.96 -31.82
C PRO A 830 1.74 23.64 -30.86
N THR A 831 2.14 24.56 -29.97
CA THR A 831 3.18 24.28 -28.96
C THR A 831 2.78 23.16 -27.99
N GLN A 832 1.48 22.91 -27.85
CA GLN A 832 0.92 21.90 -26.93
C GLN A 832 0.79 20.51 -27.55
N TYR A 833 0.93 20.36 -28.88
CA TYR A 833 0.67 19.09 -29.57
C TYR A 833 1.54 17.94 -29.06
N VAL A 834 2.83 18.20 -28.84
CA VAL A 834 3.79 17.20 -28.34
C VAL A 834 3.44 16.77 -26.91
N GLU A 835 3.03 17.70 -26.05
CA GLU A 835 2.65 17.40 -24.68
C GLU A 835 1.39 16.54 -24.63
N ILE A 836 0.37 16.88 -25.42
CA ILE A 836 -0.88 16.09 -25.52
C ILE A 836 -0.56 14.69 -26.01
N LEU A 837 0.22 14.57 -27.09
CA LEU A 837 0.61 13.28 -27.65
C LEU A 837 1.41 12.43 -26.65
N GLY A 838 2.29 13.05 -25.86
CA GLY A 838 3.07 12.39 -24.82
C GLY A 838 2.26 11.91 -23.62
N LYS A 839 1.10 12.54 -23.34
CA LYS A 839 0.19 12.14 -22.26
C LYS A 839 -0.76 11.00 -22.63
N LEU A 840 -0.97 10.71 -23.91
CA LEU A 840 -1.87 9.64 -24.36
C LEU A 840 -1.29 8.24 -24.08
N TRP A 841 -1.87 7.53 -23.11
CA TRP A 841 -1.45 6.16 -22.74
C TRP A 841 -1.85 5.10 -23.77
N CYS A 842 -2.74 5.46 -24.69
CA CYS A 842 -3.37 4.53 -25.61
C CYS A 842 -2.38 3.91 -26.62
N PHE A 843 -1.20 4.50 -26.80
CA PHE A 843 -0.13 3.98 -27.66
C PHE A 843 0.88 3.07 -26.94
N GLU A 844 0.73 2.86 -25.62
CA GLU A 844 1.68 2.08 -24.83
C GLU A 844 1.33 0.59 -24.86
N ALA A 845 2.18 -0.20 -25.52
CA ALA A 845 2.09 -1.66 -25.51
C ALA A 845 2.94 -2.25 -24.37
N GLY A 846 2.51 -3.38 -23.80
CA GLY A 846 3.25 -4.10 -22.74
C GLY A 846 4.61 -4.69 -23.17
N SER A 847 4.84 -4.82 -24.48
CA SER A 847 6.15 -5.14 -25.05
C SER A 847 6.25 -4.62 -26.49
N VAL A 848 7.31 -3.88 -26.79
CA VAL A 848 7.69 -3.49 -28.15
C VAL A 848 8.63 -4.55 -28.68
N THR A 849 8.23 -5.25 -29.75
CA THR A 849 9.09 -6.24 -30.40
C THR A 849 9.81 -5.63 -31.60
N ALA A 850 10.94 -6.20 -32.01
CA ALA A 850 11.63 -5.81 -33.25
C ALA A 850 10.70 -5.92 -34.48
N GLU A 851 9.69 -6.78 -34.41
CA GLU A 851 8.65 -6.95 -35.41
C GLU A 851 7.68 -5.75 -35.47
N ASP A 852 7.38 -5.13 -34.33
CA ASP A 852 6.46 -3.99 -34.29
C ASP A 852 7.06 -2.77 -35.02
N ALA A 853 8.38 -2.57 -34.95
CA ALA A 853 9.09 -1.52 -35.71
C ALA A 853 9.00 -1.71 -37.24
N LYS A 854 8.82 -2.94 -37.72
CA LYS A 854 8.70 -3.27 -39.16
C LYS A 854 7.27 -3.17 -39.69
N ARG A 855 6.27 -2.85 -38.86
CA ARG A 855 4.85 -2.89 -39.25
C ARG A 855 4.51 -2.03 -40.46
N THR A 856 5.13 -0.85 -40.58
CA THR A 856 4.93 0.03 -41.75
C THR A 856 5.45 -0.63 -43.03
N ALA A 857 6.63 -1.25 -42.99
CA ALA A 857 7.21 -1.96 -44.13
C ALA A 857 6.36 -3.18 -44.53
N TYR A 858 5.82 -3.93 -43.55
CA TYR A 858 4.93 -5.06 -43.85
C TYR A 858 3.66 -4.63 -44.58
N MET A 859 3.07 -3.48 -44.22
CA MET A 859 1.89 -2.97 -44.91
C MET A 859 2.21 -2.57 -46.35
N GLN A 860 3.35 -1.90 -46.58
CA GLN A 860 3.80 -1.55 -47.93
C GLN A 860 4.05 -2.80 -48.79
N GLN A 861 4.67 -3.84 -48.21
CA GLN A 861 4.85 -5.12 -48.90
C GLN A 861 3.51 -5.81 -49.18
N GLU A 862 2.54 -5.75 -48.26
CA GLU A 862 1.22 -6.33 -48.48
C GLU A 862 0.46 -5.62 -49.60
N GLN A 863 0.60 -4.30 -49.70
CA GLN A 863 0.05 -3.54 -50.83
C GLN A 863 0.66 -3.98 -52.17
N GLN A 864 1.98 -4.22 -52.22
CA GLN A 864 2.64 -4.77 -53.41
C GLN A 864 2.15 -6.18 -53.76
N ARG A 865 1.86 -7.02 -52.74
CA ARG A 865 1.26 -8.35 -52.94
C ARG A 865 -0.17 -8.27 -53.47
N GLN A 866 -0.98 -7.33 -52.96
CA GLN A 866 -2.34 -7.10 -53.45
C GLN A 866 -2.34 -6.59 -54.90
N GLN A 867 -1.41 -5.73 -55.28
CA GLN A 867 -1.23 -5.30 -56.67
C GLN A 867 -0.92 -6.51 -57.57
N LEU A 868 -0.01 -7.38 -57.15
CA LEU A 868 0.28 -8.62 -57.89
C LEU A 868 -0.94 -9.55 -57.99
N GLN A 869 -1.78 -9.58 -56.96
CA GLN A 869 -3.02 -10.38 -56.97
C GLN A 869 -4.09 -9.77 -57.90
N SER A 870 -4.12 -8.45 -58.06
CA SER A 870 -5.09 -7.76 -58.93
C SER A 870 -4.82 -7.90 -60.43
N ASP A 871 -3.61 -8.33 -60.82
CA ASP A 871 -3.18 -8.46 -62.23
C ASP A 871 -3.78 -9.66 -63.00
N GLU A 872 -5.02 -10.12 -62.69
CA GLU A 872 -5.71 -11.28 -63.31
C GLU A 872 -4.85 -12.56 -63.42
N ILE A 873 -4.08 -12.90 -62.38
CA ILE A 873 -3.30 -14.14 -62.30
C ILE A 873 -4.13 -15.24 -61.62
N SER A 874 -4.11 -16.48 -62.13
CA SER A 874 -4.73 -17.62 -61.44
C SER A 874 -4.07 -17.86 -60.07
N LEU A 875 -4.83 -18.36 -59.09
CA LEU A 875 -4.34 -18.55 -57.71
C LEU A 875 -3.00 -19.33 -57.66
N ASP A 876 -2.88 -20.41 -58.42
CA ASP A 876 -1.66 -21.22 -58.47
C ASP A 876 -0.44 -20.43 -58.98
N ARG A 877 -0.62 -19.63 -60.05
CA ARG A 877 0.46 -18.79 -60.60
C ARG A 877 0.83 -17.65 -59.66
N TYR A 878 -0.13 -17.13 -58.90
CA TYR A 878 0.13 -16.13 -57.86
C TYR A 878 1.00 -16.75 -56.73
N LEU A 879 0.63 -17.94 -56.23
CA LEU A 879 1.38 -18.62 -55.17
C LEU A 879 2.81 -19.00 -55.60
N GLU A 880 3.00 -19.44 -56.84
CA GLU A 880 4.34 -19.67 -57.42
C GLU A 880 5.13 -18.36 -57.54
N ALA A 881 4.49 -17.27 -57.98
CA ALA A 881 5.14 -15.98 -58.16
C ALA A 881 5.61 -15.33 -56.85
N LEU A 882 4.99 -15.67 -55.70
CA LEU A 882 5.43 -15.19 -54.39
C LEU A 882 6.81 -15.73 -54.01
N GLN A 883 7.17 -16.96 -54.45
CA GLN A 883 8.42 -17.64 -54.07
C GLN A 883 8.56 -17.80 -52.55
N LEU A 884 7.54 -18.38 -51.91
CA LEU A 884 7.49 -18.55 -50.46
C LEU A 884 8.60 -19.48 -49.96
N LYS A 885 9.32 -19.02 -48.94
CA LYS A 885 10.27 -19.83 -48.17
C LYS A 885 9.85 -19.85 -46.71
N ILE A 886 9.85 -21.04 -46.11
CA ILE A 886 9.49 -21.20 -44.70
C ILE A 886 10.61 -21.86 -43.90
N ASN A 887 10.64 -21.54 -42.61
CA ASN A 887 11.49 -22.19 -41.62
C ASN A 887 10.63 -22.60 -40.42
N ILE A 888 10.54 -23.91 -40.14
CA ILE A 888 9.78 -24.46 -39.02
C ILE A 888 10.77 -25.12 -38.06
N ARG A 889 10.83 -24.63 -36.82
CA ARG A 889 11.84 -25.07 -35.84
C ARG A 889 11.35 -24.91 -34.40
N PRO A 890 12.03 -25.53 -33.41
CA PRO A 890 11.83 -25.20 -32.01
C PRO A 890 12.13 -23.72 -31.73
N ALA A 891 11.36 -23.12 -30.82
CA ALA A 891 11.57 -21.75 -30.38
C ALA A 891 12.86 -21.62 -29.56
N SER A 892 13.61 -20.54 -29.79
CA SER A 892 14.70 -20.12 -28.91
C SER A 892 14.21 -19.21 -27.77
N ASP A 893 15.01 -19.09 -26.69
CA ASP A 893 14.66 -18.24 -25.54
C ASP A 893 14.43 -16.77 -25.94
N ALA A 894 15.15 -16.28 -26.94
CA ALA A 894 15.02 -14.92 -27.46
C ALA A 894 13.66 -14.65 -28.12
N GLU A 895 12.93 -15.70 -28.52
CA GLU A 895 11.68 -15.59 -29.27
C GLU A 895 10.44 -15.73 -28.39
N LEU A 896 10.59 -16.22 -27.15
CA LEU A 896 9.48 -16.39 -26.21
C LEU A 896 8.64 -15.12 -26.00
N PRO A 897 9.21 -13.89 -25.94
CA PRO A 897 8.41 -12.66 -25.89
C PRO A 897 7.48 -12.51 -27.09
N ARG A 898 7.93 -12.89 -28.28
CA ARG A 898 7.12 -12.88 -29.50
C ARG A 898 6.08 -14.00 -29.50
N VAL A 899 6.43 -15.17 -28.97
CA VAL A 899 5.48 -16.27 -28.80
C VAL A 899 4.30 -15.82 -27.92
N ALA A 900 4.59 -15.21 -26.77
CA ALA A 900 3.58 -14.65 -25.86
C ALA A 900 2.71 -13.62 -26.57
N GLN A 901 3.34 -12.69 -27.28
CA GLN A 901 2.66 -11.63 -28.02
C GLN A 901 1.65 -12.19 -29.05
N LEU A 902 2.01 -13.25 -29.77
CA LEU A 902 1.12 -13.86 -30.76
C LEU A 902 -0.05 -14.62 -30.13
N THR A 903 0.15 -15.28 -28.97
CA THR A 903 -0.97 -15.89 -28.22
C THR A 903 -1.99 -14.86 -27.75
N GLN A 904 -1.53 -13.64 -27.42
CA GLN A 904 -2.39 -12.55 -26.95
C GLN A 904 -3.10 -11.82 -28.09
N LYS A 905 -2.48 -11.75 -29.27
CA LYS A 905 -2.98 -10.94 -30.41
C LYS A 905 -3.80 -11.73 -31.44
N THR A 906 -3.68 -13.06 -31.49
CA THR A 906 -4.28 -13.87 -32.57
C THR A 906 -5.63 -14.43 -32.16
N ASN A 907 -6.71 -13.96 -32.81
CA ASN A 907 -8.08 -14.39 -32.53
C ASN A 907 -8.80 -15.09 -33.71
N GLN A 908 -8.30 -14.98 -34.94
CA GLN A 908 -8.97 -15.53 -36.14
C GLN A 908 -8.52 -16.97 -36.45
N PHE A 909 -7.21 -17.22 -36.44
CA PHE A 909 -6.66 -18.55 -36.65
C PHE A 909 -5.94 -19.00 -35.38
N ASN A 910 -6.72 -19.42 -34.38
CA ASN A 910 -6.23 -19.81 -33.07
C ASN A 910 -7.10 -20.95 -32.50
N LEU A 911 -6.47 -22.10 -32.26
CA LEU A 911 -7.09 -23.34 -31.83
C LEU A 911 -7.75 -23.25 -30.44
N SER A 912 -7.03 -22.72 -29.45
CA SER A 912 -7.43 -22.81 -28.03
C SER A 912 -7.82 -21.47 -27.42
N LEU A 913 -7.50 -20.34 -28.07
CA LEU A 913 -7.71 -18.97 -27.57
C LEU A 913 -7.07 -18.70 -26.20
N ILE A 914 -6.16 -19.58 -25.76
CA ILE A 914 -5.43 -19.42 -24.51
C ILE A 914 -4.40 -18.30 -24.71
N ARG A 915 -4.58 -17.21 -23.96
CA ARG A 915 -3.67 -16.06 -23.96
C ARG A 915 -2.60 -16.31 -22.90
N ARG A 916 -1.35 -16.44 -23.33
CA ARG A 916 -0.22 -16.64 -22.42
C ARG A 916 0.64 -15.38 -22.36
N SER A 917 0.94 -14.97 -21.14
CA SER A 917 2.01 -14.05 -20.82
C SER A 917 3.37 -14.68 -21.12
N LEU A 918 4.41 -13.84 -21.20
CA LEU A 918 5.79 -14.34 -21.32
C LEU A 918 6.13 -15.30 -20.17
N THR A 919 5.70 -14.95 -18.97
CA THR A 919 5.77 -15.78 -17.76
C THR A 919 5.21 -17.18 -18.00
N GLU A 920 3.94 -17.27 -18.42
CA GLU A 920 3.26 -18.55 -18.57
C GLU A 920 3.93 -19.45 -19.62
N ILE A 921 4.53 -18.85 -20.65
CA ILE A 921 5.30 -19.58 -21.66
C ILE A 921 6.62 -20.09 -21.10
N GLN A 922 7.35 -19.27 -20.35
CA GLN A 922 8.62 -19.65 -19.73
C GLN A 922 8.45 -20.73 -18.64
N THR A 923 7.28 -20.78 -18.00
CA THR A 923 6.95 -21.76 -16.96
C THR A 923 6.25 -23.01 -17.48
N LEU A 924 6.14 -23.20 -18.80
CA LEU A 924 5.56 -24.43 -19.35
C LEU A 924 6.35 -25.65 -18.86
N PRO A 925 5.68 -26.77 -18.52
CA PRO A 925 6.38 -27.96 -18.05
C PRO A 925 7.29 -28.54 -19.14
N GLN A 926 8.35 -29.25 -18.74
CA GLN A 926 9.42 -29.70 -19.65
C GLN A 926 8.98 -30.67 -20.76
N ASP A 927 7.79 -31.27 -20.63
CA ASP A 927 7.20 -32.13 -21.67
C ASP A 927 6.59 -31.34 -22.83
N HIS A 928 6.38 -30.02 -22.67
CA HIS A 928 5.89 -29.15 -23.74
C HIS A 928 7.05 -28.74 -24.66
N SER A 929 6.79 -28.73 -25.96
CA SER A 929 7.68 -28.20 -26.99
C SER A 929 7.01 -27.06 -27.73
N ILE A 930 7.72 -25.95 -27.89
CA ILE A 930 7.24 -24.77 -28.61
C ILE A 930 7.87 -24.77 -30.00
N TRP A 931 7.05 -24.81 -31.03
CA TRP A 931 7.45 -24.71 -32.42
C TRP A 931 7.04 -23.36 -32.98
N VAL A 932 7.92 -22.77 -33.78
CA VAL A 932 7.73 -21.48 -34.44
C VAL A 932 7.88 -21.63 -35.94
N LEU A 933 7.18 -20.77 -36.68
CA LEU A 933 7.18 -20.71 -38.13
C LEU A 933 7.52 -19.29 -38.59
N ASP A 934 8.64 -19.18 -39.28
CA ASP A 934 9.06 -17.98 -40.02
C ASP A 934 8.76 -18.15 -41.51
N VAL A 935 8.33 -17.07 -42.17
CA VAL A 935 7.96 -17.09 -43.59
C VAL A 935 8.59 -15.88 -44.28
N THR A 936 9.13 -16.07 -45.48
CA THR A 936 9.64 -15.00 -46.35
C THR A 936 9.11 -15.18 -47.78
N ASP A 937 8.99 -14.10 -48.54
CA ASP A 937 8.73 -14.13 -49.98
C ASP A 937 9.65 -13.15 -50.74
N ARG A 938 9.42 -12.99 -52.04
CA ARG A 938 10.22 -12.08 -52.89
C ARG A 938 10.10 -10.59 -52.53
N PHE A 939 9.02 -10.19 -51.86
CA PHE A 939 8.76 -8.80 -51.50
C PHE A 939 9.28 -8.47 -50.10
N GLY A 940 9.40 -9.47 -49.24
CA GLY A 940 10.03 -9.33 -47.93
C GLY A 940 9.75 -10.48 -46.98
N ASP A 941 10.22 -10.28 -45.75
CA ASP A 941 10.00 -11.20 -44.64
C ASP A 941 8.59 -11.01 -44.06
N TYR A 942 7.90 -12.09 -43.70
CA TYR A 942 6.69 -12.03 -42.88
C TYR A 942 7.03 -12.13 -41.38
N GLY A 943 8.26 -12.50 -41.05
CA GLY A 943 8.75 -12.77 -39.70
C GLY A 943 8.12 -14.04 -39.11
N LEU A 944 8.19 -14.13 -37.79
CA LEU A 944 7.57 -15.20 -37.02
C LEU A 944 6.04 -15.04 -37.04
N VAL A 945 5.37 -15.92 -37.77
CA VAL A 945 3.92 -15.86 -38.06
C VAL A 945 3.12 -17.00 -37.45
N GLY A 946 3.73 -18.16 -37.18
CA GLY A 946 3.01 -19.34 -36.66
C GLY A 946 3.64 -19.87 -35.37
N ILE A 947 2.79 -20.37 -34.48
CA ILE A 947 3.20 -21.02 -33.22
C ILE A 947 2.40 -22.28 -33.03
N ALA A 948 3.08 -23.33 -32.58
CA ALA A 948 2.46 -24.52 -32.02
C ALA A 948 3.08 -24.85 -30.66
N ILE A 949 2.25 -25.06 -29.64
CA ILE A 949 2.68 -25.63 -28.35
C ILE A 949 2.13 -27.04 -28.34
N VAL A 950 3.03 -28.01 -28.25
CA VAL A 950 2.68 -29.43 -28.33
C VAL A 950 3.20 -30.16 -27.11
N LYS A 951 2.47 -31.18 -26.65
CA LYS A 951 2.96 -32.10 -25.62
C LYS A 951 2.61 -33.54 -26.00
N PRO A 952 3.50 -34.52 -25.77
CA PRO A 952 3.14 -35.92 -25.87
C PRO A 952 2.19 -36.28 -24.71
N ASP A 953 1.11 -36.97 -25.03
CA ASP A 953 0.17 -37.49 -24.04
C ASP A 953 -0.21 -38.92 -24.42
N SER A 954 0.23 -39.88 -23.59
CA SER A 954 -0.02 -41.31 -23.79
C SER A 954 0.43 -41.83 -25.18
N ASN A 955 -0.47 -41.89 -26.17
CA ASN A 955 -0.19 -42.37 -27.53
C ASN A 955 -0.51 -41.32 -28.63
N GLN A 956 -0.68 -40.05 -28.23
CA GLN A 956 -1.02 -38.94 -29.12
C GLN A 956 -0.14 -37.71 -28.87
N LEU A 957 0.02 -36.88 -29.90
CA LEU A 957 0.60 -35.55 -29.78
C LEU A 957 -0.53 -34.54 -29.58
N LEU A 958 -0.64 -33.95 -28.39
CA LEU A 958 -1.62 -32.92 -28.10
C LEU A 958 -1.13 -31.56 -28.60
N LEU A 959 -1.89 -30.95 -29.50
CA LEU A 959 -1.74 -29.55 -29.92
C LEU A 959 -2.46 -28.64 -28.91
N ASP A 960 -1.78 -28.28 -27.82
CA ASP A 960 -2.33 -27.34 -26.83
C ASP A 960 -2.63 -25.96 -27.45
N THR A 961 -1.72 -25.49 -28.30
CA THR A 961 -1.85 -24.22 -29.01
C THR A 961 -1.44 -24.44 -30.45
N PHE A 962 -2.27 -23.97 -31.37
CA PHE A 962 -1.93 -23.87 -32.78
C PHE A 962 -2.54 -22.56 -33.29
N LEU A 963 -1.69 -21.63 -33.68
CA LEU A 963 -2.13 -20.33 -34.16
C LEU A 963 -1.20 -19.76 -35.22
N MET A 964 -1.75 -18.89 -36.05
CA MET A 964 -1.02 -18.22 -37.10
C MET A 964 -1.55 -16.80 -37.33
N SER A 965 -0.65 -15.87 -37.62
CA SER A 965 -1.00 -14.53 -38.03
C SER A 965 -1.69 -14.53 -39.39
N CYS A 966 -2.76 -13.74 -39.52
CA CYS A 966 -3.52 -13.58 -40.76
C CYS A 966 -2.68 -13.21 -41.99
N ARG A 967 -1.53 -12.56 -41.79
CA ARG A 967 -0.63 -12.15 -42.88
C ARG A 967 0.04 -13.29 -43.63
N ALA A 968 -0.03 -14.54 -43.18
CA ALA A 968 0.54 -15.70 -43.87
C ALA A 968 -0.52 -16.75 -44.28
N LEU A 969 -1.79 -16.55 -43.88
CA LEU A 969 -2.87 -17.50 -44.11
C LEU A 969 -3.32 -17.51 -45.58
N GLY A 970 -3.85 -18.64 -46.04
CA GLY A 970 -4.38 -18.82 -47.39
C GLY A 970 -3.30 -18.99 -48.46
N ARG A 971 -2.05 -19.24 -48.04
CA ARG A 971 -0.89 -19.40 -48.93
C ARG A 971 -0.26 -20.79 -48.84
N GLY A 972 -0.90 -21.72 -48.14
CA GLY A 972 -0.44 -23.10 -47.92
C GLY A 972 0.57 -23.25 -46.77
N VAL A 973 0.98 -22.15 -46.15
CA VAL A 973 1.93 -22.15 -45.03
C VAL A 973 1.37 -22.89 -43.81
N GLU A 974 0.07 -22.75 -43.57
CA GLU A 974 -0.69 -23.46 -42.54
C GLU A 974 -0.64 -24.99 -42.73
N THR A 975 -0.78 -25.46 -43.98
CA THR A 975 -0.67 -26.87 -44.37
C THR A 975 0.74 -27.39 -44.16
N ALA A 976 1.76 -26.60 -44.53
CA ALA A 976 3.15 -26.96 -44.31
C ALA A 976 3.48 -27.08 -42.80
N PHE A 977 2.93 -26.18 -41.98
CA PHE A 977 3.19 -26.19 -40.54
C PHE A 977 2.55 -27.39 -39.84
N ILE A 978 1.28 -27.70 -40.13
CA ILE A 978 0.62 -28.87 -39.56
C ILE A 978 1.30 -30.17 -40.03
N ALA A 979 1.71 -30.27 -41.31
CA ALA A 979 2.43 -31.43 -41.82
C ALA A 979 3.73 -31.71 -41.02
N ARG A 980 4.49 -30.66 -40.68
CA ARG A 980 5.70 -30.82 -39.86
C ARG A 980 5.40 -31.33 -38.44
N LEU A 981 4.26 -30.94 -37.86
CA LEU A 981 3.82 -31.44 -36.54
C LEU A 981 3.38 -32.91 -36.60
N PHE A 982 2.83 -33.38 -37.72
CA PHE A 982 2.58 -34.81 -37.96
C PHE A 982 3.90 -35.59 -38.08
N ASP A 983 4.90 -35.03 -38.77
CA ASP A 983 6.23 -35.65 -38.82
C ASP A 983 6.89 -35.74 -37.44
N GLU A 984 6.71 -34.72 -36.58
CA GLU A 984 7.16 -34.74 -35.19
C GLU A 984 6.46 -35.84 -34.37
N ALA A 985 5.14 -36.01 -34.55
CA ALA A 985 4.40 -37.11 -33.92
C ALA A 985 4.93 -38.49 -34.37
N ARG A 986 5.26 -38.63 -35.68
CA ARG A 986 5.84 -39.84 -36.25
C ARG A 986 7.23 -40.15 -35.69
N GLN A 987 8.09 -39.13 -35.55
CA GLN A 987 9.42 -39.25 -34.95
C GLN A 987 9.37 -39.68 -33.48
N LYS A 988 8.31 -39.28 -32.76
CA LYS A 988 8.04 -39.69 -31.37
C LYS A 988 7.28 -41.01 -31.24
N HIS A 989 7.05 -41.74 -32.34
CA HIS A 989 6.31 -43.00 -32.37
C HIS A 989 4.87 -42.91 -31.82
N LEU A 990 4.23 -41.76 -31.97
CA LEU A 990 2.83 -41.53 -31.58
C LEU A 990 1.91 -41.95 -32.74
N THR A 991 0.67 -42.34 -32.41
CA THR A 991 -0.28 -42.85 -33.41
C THR A 991 -1.30 -41.80 -33.87
N HIS A 992 -1.56 -40.78 -33.06
CA HIS A 992 -2.55 -39.75 -33.33
C HIS A 992 -2.03 -38.35 -33.01
N VAL A 993 -2.62 -37.33 -33.65
CA VAL A 993 -2.49 -35.92 -33.29
C VAL A 993 -3.86 -35.44 -32.84
N SER A 994 -3.93 -34.80 -31.67
CA SER A 994 -5.19 -34.30 -31.12
C SER A 994 -5.14 -32.79 -30.90
N ALA A 995 -6.25 -32.12 -31.17
CA ALA A 995 -6.37 -30.67 -31.20
C ALA A 995 -7.68 -30.26 -30.49
N PRO A 996 -7.63 -29.91 -29.19
CA PRO A 996 -8.80 -29.47 -28.44
C PRO A 996 -9.20 -28.07 -28.90
N PHE A 997 -10.20 -28.01 -29.79
CA PHE A 997 -10.71 -26.74 -30.30
C PHE A 997 -11.62 -26.04 -29.28
N VAL A 998 -11.32 -24.78 -29.00
CA VAL A 998 -12.17 -23.91 -28.16
C VAL A 998 -12.92 -22.93 -29.04
N SER A 999 -14.24 -23.03 -29.07
CA SER A 999 -15.08 -22.14 -29.90
C SER A 999 -15.06 -20.71 -29.38
N GLY A 1000 -14.79 -19.74 -30.26
CA GLY A 1000 -14.88 -18.32 -29.99
C GLY A 1000 -15.48 -17.52 -31.16
N PRO A 1001 -15.65 -16.20 -31.00
CA PRO A 1001 -16.47 -15.41 -31.92
C PRO A 1001 -15.93 -15.30 -33.35
N ARG A 1002 -14.62 -15.51 -33.55
CA ARG A 1002 -13.93 -15.28 -34.83
C ARG A 1002 -12.98 -16.40 -35.25
N ASN A 1003 -12.90 -17.51 -34.51
CA ASN A 1003 -11.89 -18.55 -34.76
C ASN A 1003 -12.41 -19.80 -35.49
N ALA A 1004 -13.58 -19.74 -36.11
CA ALA A 1004 -14.12 -20.87 -36.88
C ALA A 1004 -13.18 -21.35 -38.01
N GLN A 1005 -12.36 -20.44 -38.56
CA GLN A 1005 -11.43 -20.72 -39.66
C GLN A 1005 -10.44 -21.85 -39.34
N VAL A 1006 -9.89 -21.90 -38.11
CA VAL A 1006 -8.93 -22.95 -37.75
C VAL A 1006 -9.59 -24.33 -37.63
N LYS A 1007 -10.85 -24.38 -37.17
CA LYS A 1007 -11.61 -25.63 -37.10
C LYS A 1007 -11.87 -26.19 -38.49
N THR A 1008 -12.34 -25.35 -39.43
CA THR A 1008 -12.54 -25.75 -40.82
C THR A 1008 -11.24 -26.25 -41.44
N PHE A 1009 -10.15 -25.51 -41.26
CA PHE A 1009 -8.83 -25.93 -41.75
C PHE A 1009 -8.41 -27.30 -41.21
N LEU A 1010 -8.54 -27.55 -39.89
CA LEU A 1010 -8.14 -28.84 -39.32
C LEU A 1010 -8.99 -30.00 -39.86
N LEU A 1011 -10.30 -29.80 -40.06
CA LEU A 1011 -11.16 -30.80 -40.69
C LEU A 1011 -10.70 -31.12 -42.13
N ASP A 1012 -10.34 -30.09 -42.90
CA ASP A 1012 -9.82 -30.27 -44.28
C ASP A 1012 -8.47 -31.01 -44.30
N MET A 1013 -7.70 -30.92 -43.22
CA MET A 1013 -6.41 -31.63 -43.03
C MET A 1013 -6.57 -33.06 -42.48
N GLY A 1014 -7.80 -33.59 -42.40
CA GLY A 1014 -8.06 -34.98 -42.03
C GLY A 1014 -8.34 -35.22 -40.54
N PHE A 1015 -8.52 -34.16 -39.74
CA PHE A 1015 -9.03 -34.31 -38.37
C PHE A 1015 -10.53 -34.62 -38.36
N GLN A 1016 -10.96 -35.42 -37.40
CA GLN A 1016 -12.36 -35.74 -37.15
C GLN A 1016 -12.72 -35.37 -35.71
N ALA A 1017 -13.93 -34.89 -35.49
CA ALA A 1017 -14.42 -34.64 -34.14
C ALA A 1017 -14.78 -35.97 -33.46
N ASP A 1018 -14.27 -36.18 -32.24
CA ASP A 1018 -14.65 -37.31 -31.40
C ASP A 1018 -15.91 -37.00 -30.57
N SER A 1019 -16.31 -37.93 -29.69
CA SER A 1019 -17.49 -37.77 -28.83
C SER A 1019 -17.38 -36.65 -27.77
N SER A 1020 -16.22 -36.03 -27.63
CA SER A 1020 -15.94 -34.92 -26.72
C SER A 1020 -15.70 -33.58 -27.43
N ASP A 1021 -16.02 -33.51 -28.74
CA ASP A 1021 -15.75 -32.36 -29.62
C ASP A 1021 -14.24 -32.04 -29.79
N GLN A 1022 -13.35 -32.96 -29.39
CA GLN A 1022 -11.92 -32.88 -29.64
C GLN A 1022 -11.62 -33.33 -31.07
N LEU A 1023 -10.79 -32.57 -31.80
CA LEU A 1023 -10.38 -32.93 -33.16
C LEU A 1023 -9.19 -33.89 -33.10
N VAL A 1024 -9.29 -35.05 -33.75
CA VAL A 1024 -8.24 -36.08 -33.76
C VAL A 1024 -7.98 -36.57 -35.18
N ALA A 1025 -6.71 -36.77 -35.53
CA ALA A 1025 -6.28 -37.36 -36.80
C ALA A 1025 -5.24 -38.47 -36.56
N PRO A 1026 -5.29 -39.61 -37.28
CA PRO A 1026 -4.19 -40.58 -37.26
C PRO A 1026 -2.95 -39.99 -37.94
N VAL A 1027 -1.75 -40.29 -37.44
CA VAL A 1027 -0.48 -39.75 -37.98
C VAL A 1027 -0.25 -40.12 -39.45
N ASP A 1028 -0.85 -41.22 -39.90
CA ASP A 1028 -0.80 -41.68 -41.30
C ASP A 1028 -1.67 -40.83 -42.25
N ALA A 1029 -2.60 -40.03 -41.72
CA ALA A 1029 -3.39 -39.07 -42.48
C ALA A 1029 -2.69 -37.71 -42.66
N SER A 1030 -1.36 -37.65 -42.47
CA SER A 1030 -0.57 -36.43 -42.63
C SER A 1030 -0.83 -35.76 -44.00
N PRO A 1031 -1.15 -34.46 -44.04
CA PRO A 1031 -1.34 -33.76 -45.30
C PRO A 1031 -0.01 -33.66 -46.08
N ALA A 1032 -0.11 -33.58 -47.41
CA ALA A 1032 1.05 -33.41 -48.28
C ALA A 1032 1.65 -32.00 -48.10
N PHE A 1033 2.97 -31.92 -48.10
CA PHE A 1033 3.67 -30.63 -48.05
C PHE A 1033 3.45 -29.86 -49.37
N PRO A 1034 3.04 -28.57 -49.35
CA PRO A 1034 2.74 -27.83 -50.57
C PRO A 1034 3.96 -27.64 -51.49
N SER A 1035 3.79 -27.91 -52.79
CA SER A 1035 4.89 -27.93 -53.76
C SER A 1035 5.46 -26.55 -54.12
N HIS A 1036 4.68 -25.48 -53.95
CA HIS A 1036 5.09 -24.10 -54.23
C HIS A 1036 5.90 -23.46 -53.09
N ILE A 1037 6.10 -24.16 -51.97
CA ILE A 1037 6.82 -23.66 -50.80
C ILE A 1037 8.21 -24.31 -50.71
N ALA A 1038 9.25 -23.50 -50.64
CA ALA A 1038 10.60 -23.98 -50.37
C ALA A 1038 10.84 -24.07 -48.85
N ALA A 1039 11.03 -25.28 -48.32
CA ALA A 1039 11.43 -25.49 -46.93
C ALA A 1039 12.95 -25.34 -46.79
N HIS A 1040 13.42 -24.46 -45.90
CA HIS A 1040 14.80 -24.51 -45.44
C HIS A 1040 14.93 -25.61 -44.40
N ALA A 1041 15.53 -26.74 -44.77
CA ALA A 1041 15.97 -27.73 -43.79
C ALA A 1041 17.16 -27.15 -43.01
N SER A 1042 16.95 -26.65 -41.79
CA SER A 1042 18.05 -26.45 -40.85
C SER A 1042 18.52 -27.83 -40.39
N ALA A 1043 19.80 -28.11 -40.65
CA ALA A 1043 20.51 -29.33 -40.27
C ALA A 1043 20.50 -29.61 -38.76
#